data_AF-A0A2E6EMC5-F1
#
_entry.id   AF-A0A2E6EMC5-F1
#
_cell.length_a   1.000
_cell.length_b   1.000
_cell.length_c   1.000
_cell.angle_alpha   90.00
_cell.angle_beta   90.00
_cell.angle_gamma   90.00
#
_symmetry.space_group_name_H-M   'P 1'
#
loop_
_entity.id
_entity.type
_entity.pdbx_description
1 polymer ?
#
loop_
_entity_poly.entity_id
_entity_poly.type
_entity_poly.pdbx_seq_one_letter_code
_entity_poly.pdbx_strand_id
1 'polypeptide(L)'
;MCAARANSISGYAGTVALAWATQVTGISLSAAAQHGWLLIWGSREVDMKALGHLLLILVNLVMLPACEVVEPCPEGQGRSNAGLCLPFAAAADDASADDDDDASADDDDDSSADDDDDDDSAGPRPDGVDADGDGFVDGADGGSDCDDSDPAISPAAIERCDGLDNDCNGSVDDEAIDAALWHLDSDSDGYGGQLLSEEACQAPDSYVGNADDCNDLDGAVYPGATELCNGADDDCDGELDEDAPAASTWYLDNDGDGVGGLWLTQDACDMPAGYGPDPSDCDDSNGAIYPGAPELCDGADNDCDGSLGGDELDDDGDGLSECELDCDDANPLRFAGSAELCDGIDNDCDPATAALGGEVDADGDLVLSCLDCDDDPASGLLVFPGATEVCNSVDDDCDGSIDVGASDESTWYFDADGDGFGGFLLTQVACAAPTGYVASSNDCVELDPNSYPGAIEVCDGVDNDCNGQVDDGAAAVGSSWFADADADGYGDPGTVLTACSQPAGFVLNSLDCDDGNSAAHPGTYEVCDGVDNDCDGAVDEAGALNTTLWYIDADGDGYGRLSAPLSTCSQPTGYADNAADCDDEDAANDPGNVELCDGQDNDCNGLADFDASAEVDLDGDGSPGCADCDDGDPANAPGAAELCDGEDNDCTGFADMDAGGEADDDGDGSLSCEDCDDSDPENVPGGIEQCDGADNDCSGGPDMDAGGEADSDGDGSLSCEDCDDDPATGSDRYPGNPEVCDDSIDQDCDGVDAPCFSGVTFTDCGASGRMGPSQTQCDSAYSNTALAAAVTLSNEGYQQWVVPATAAYRIAAFGAQGGSMSSSLQGGQGASIRGDFNLQQGDVLSVLVGQVGTPAGDGAGGGGGSFVLVGSTVNATNILVIAGGGGGANSYSDFSGQDGRDGANGGDSNVTGPHCNSPALGGSGGGGGNGGCAAGGGGYSGVGAAGSHQAEGGQSFIAGGAGGDSSNSSGPPYGGYGGGGAGSPGNGYGGGGGGYSGGAGGTWDGNLAGNGGGGGSMNNGSNQLSLSGGNTGAGRVVITLAN
;
A
#
# COMPACT_ATOMS: atom_id res chain seq x y z
N MET A 1 -55.61 -13.81 -22.23
CA MET A 1 -56.47 -15.02 -22.32
C MET A 1 -56.36 -15.81 -21.03
N CYS A 2 -57.38 -16.60 -20.66
CA CYS A 2 -57.36 -17.45 -19.47
C CYS A 2 -56.82 -18.87 -19.74
N ALA A 3 -56.48 -19.58 -18.66
CA ALA A 3 -56.05 -20.99 -18.55
C ALA A 3 -54.55 -21.27 -18.86
N ALA A 4 -53.84 -22.15 -18.13
CA ALA A 4 -54.29 -23.13 -17.12
C ALA A 4 -53.29 -23.31 -15.94
N ARG A 5 -53.79 -23.90 -14.84
CA ARG A 5 -53.06 -24.39 -13.65
C ARG A 5 -52.14 -25.59 -14.02
N ALA A 6 -51.10 -25.98 -13.29
CA ALA A 6 -51.10 -26.30 -11.84
C ALA A 6 -49.70 -26.64 -11.26
N ASN A 7 -49.51 -26.36 -9.96
CA ASN A 7 -48.72 -27.03 -8.89
C ASN A 7 -47.25 -27.49 -9.17
N SER A 8 -46.31 -27.44 -8.21
CA SER A 8 -46.44 -27.44 -6.73
C SER A 8 -45.33 -26.65 -5.98
N ILE A 9 -45.60 -26.35 -4.71
CA ILE A 9 -44.76 -25.58 -3.75
C ILE A 9 -43.95 -26.52 -2.83
N SER A 10 -42.69 -26.16 -2.55
CA SER A 10 -41.99 -26.26 -1.25
C SER A 10 -40.48 -25.99 -1.46
N GLY A 11 -39.78 -25.12 -0.74
CA GLY A 11 -40.17 -24.10 0.25
C GLY A 11 -38.89 -23.42 0.77
N TYR A 12 -38.95 -22.13 1.09
CA TYR A 12 -37.85 -21.39 1.73
C TYR A 12 -38.45 -20.43 2.77
N ALA A 13 -37.92 -20.48 3.99
CA ALA A 13 -38.17 -19.51 5.05
C ALA A 13 -36.87 -19.39 5.86
N GLY A 14 -36.26 -18.22 5.78
CA GLY A 14 -35.03 -17.86 6.47
C GLY A 14 -35.01 -16.34 6.58
N THR A 15 -35.43 -15.83 7.73
CA THR A 15 -35.53 -14.40 8.04
C THR A 15 -34.31 -13.94 8.81
N VAL A 16 -33.69 -12.85 8.39
CA VAL A 16 -32.71 -12.10 9.18
C VAL A 16 -33.46 -11.06 10.03
N ALA A 17 -33.07 -10.88 11.28
CA ALA A 17 -33.53 -9.79 12.15
C ALA A 17 -32.42 -9.40 13.16
N LEU A 18 -32.35 -8.10 13.48
CA LEU A 18 -31.33 -7.46 14.31
C LEU A 18 -31.52 -7.71 15.82
N ALA A 19 -30.45 -7.48 16.60
CA ALA A 19 -30.51 -6.89 17.94
C ALA A 19 -29.16 -6.19 18.29
N TRP A 20 -29.20 -5.18 19.16
CA TRP A 20 -28.03 -4.44 19.68
C TRP A 20 -28.15 -4.25 21.21
N ALA A 21 -26.99 -4.29 21.91
CA ALA A 21 -26.62 -3.73 23.23
C ALA A 21 -27.58 -3.86 24.45
N THR A 22 -27.11 -4.26 25.66
CA THR A 22 -26.37 -3.36 26.58
C THR A 22 -25.64 -4.08 27.76
N GLN A 23 -25.07 -3.32 28.70
CA GLN A 23 -23.77 -3.56 29.36
C GLN A 23 -23.80 -3.51 30.93
N VAL A 24 -22.71 -4.01 31.56
CA VAL A 24 -22.10 -3.59 32.86
C VAL A 24 -22.79 -3.88 34.23
N THR A 25 -22.13 -4.69 35.07
CA THR A 25 -21.53 -4.35 36.39
C THR A 25 -20.81 -5.59 36.98
N GLY A 26 -19.92 -5.45 37.98
CA GLY A 26 -19.13 -6.59 38.50
C GLY A 26 -18.63 -6.43 39.96
N ILE A 27 -17.44 -7.01 40.24
CA ILE A 27 -16.62 -6.94 41.48
C ILE A 27 -16.91 -7.97 42.61
N SER A 28 -15.88 -8.77 42.95
CA SER A 28 -15.42 -9.22 44.30
C SER A 28 -14.84 -10.65 44.28
N LEU A 29 -13.90 -11.11 45.14
CA LEU A 29 -12.74 -10.48 45.81
C LEU A 29 -11.85 -11.61 46.42
N SER A 30 -10.57 -11.32 46.75
CA SER A 30 -9.63 -12.10 47.62
C SER A 30 -9.02 -13.42 47.07
N ALA A 31 -7.77 -13.84 47.37
CA ALA A 31 -6.50 -13.21 47.84
C ALA A 31 -5.38 -14.30 47.73
N ALA A 32 -4.08 -14.17 48.10
CA ALA A 32 -3.32 -13.17 48.85
C ALA A 32 -1.78 -13.30 48.65
N ALA A 33 -1.02 -12.26 49.05
CA ALA A 33 0.41 -12.27 49.47
C ALA A 33 1.48 -12.33 48.34
N GLN A 34 2.63 -11.62 48.38
CA GLN A 34 3.37 -11.01 49.51
C GLN A 34 4.15 -9.69 49.19
N HIS A 35 4.26 -8.82 50.21
CA HIS A 35 5.33 -7.82 50.53
C HIS A 35 5.66 -6.61 49.63
N GLY A 36 5.41 -5.36 50.10
CA GLY A 36 6.15 -4.17 49.58
C GLY A 36 5.65 -2.71 49.83
N TRP A 37 5.34 -2.27 51.06
CA TRP A 37 5.37 -0.87 51.60
C TRP A 37 5.99 0.25 50.69
N LEU A 38 5.48 1.49 50.48
CA LEU A 38 4.62 2.40 51.29
C LEU A 38 4.26 3.74 50.55
N LEU A 39 3.01 4.27 50.67
CA LEU A 39 2.46 5.68 50.60
C LEU A 39 3.16 6.80 49.74
N ILE A 40 2.52 7.81 49.10
CA ILE A 40 1.42 8.74 49.48
C ILE A 40 0.70 9.35 48.23
N TRP A 41 -0.65 9.42 48.29
CA TRP A 41 -1.69 10.32 47.68
C TRP A 41 -1.46 11.17 46.39
N GLY A 42 -2.51 11.25 45.55
CA GLY A 42 -2.65 12.26 44.47
C GLY A 42 -3.91 12.18 43.58
N SER A 43 -5.10 12.07 44.19
CA SER A 43 -6.46 12.24 43.63
C SER A 43 -6.71 13.09 42.35
N ARG A 44 -7.52 12.57 41.41
CA ARG A 44 -8.83 13.13 40.96
C ARG A 44 -9.57 12.24 39.95
N GLU A 45 -10.89 12.38 39.88
CA GLU A 45 -11.85 11.61 39.05
C GLU A 45 -12.14 12.30 37.71
N VAL A 46 -12.57 11.53 36.70
CA VAL A 46 -13.43 12.00 35.58
C VAL A 46 -14.41 10.88 35.17
N ASP A 47 -15.51 11.25 34.54
CA ASP A 47 -16.82 10.58 34.56
C ASP A 47 -17.18 9.82 33.26
N MET A 48 -18.30 9.08 33.26
CA MET A 48 -18.90 8.44 32.07
C MET A 48 -20.35 8.91 31.81
N LYS A 49 -20.67 9.21 30.55
CA LYS A 49 -22.02 9.42 29.97
C LYS A 49 -22.03 8.84 28.54
N ALA A 50 -23.12 8.35 27.95
CA ALA A 50 -24.46 7.98 28.43
C ALA A 50 -25.13 7.01 27.41
N LEU A 51 -26.29 6.43 27.76
CA LEU A 51 -27.11 5.61 26.84
C LEU A 51 -28.62 5.66 27.21
N GLY A 52 -29.49 5.65 26.19
CA GLY A 52 -30.96 5.59 26.29
C GLY A 52 -31.63 6.26 25.08
N HIS A 53 -32.87 5.98 24.67
CA HIS A 53 -33.87 4.94 25.01
C HIS A 53 -34.89 4.89 23.83
N LEU A 54 -35.68 3.81 23.68
CA LEU A 54 -36.69 3.69 22.60
C LEU A 54 -38.02 3.08 23.07
N LEU A 55 -39.18 3.72 22.80
CA LEU A 55 -40.50 3.05 22.92
C LEU A 55 -41.67 3.70 22.13
N LEU A 56 -42.38 2.86 21.35
CA LEU A 56 -43.79 2.91 20.86
C LEU A 56 -44.45 4.19 20.25
N ILE A 57 -45.17 4.02 19.12
CA ILE A 57 -46.67 3.99 19.03
C ILE A 57 -47.17 3.69 17.58
N LEU A 58 -48.39 3.13 17.44
CA LEU A 58 -49.13 2.82 16.19
C LEU A 58 -50.25 3.87 15.89
N VAL A 59 -50.74 3.98 14.63
CA VAL A 59 -52.19 3.88 14.21
C VAL A 59 -52.54 4.50 12.81
N ASN A 60 -52.93 3.62 11.86
CA ASN A 60 -53.97 3.68 10.79
C ASN A 60 -54.36 4.93 9.92
N LEU A 61 -54.18 4.74 8.58
CA LEU A 61 -55.22 4.60 7.52
C LEU A 61 -56.04 5.82 6.96
N VAL A 62 -56.07 5.99 5.60
CA VAL A 62 -57.28 6.07 4.68
C VAL A 62 -57.10 6.89 3.35
N MET A 63 -57.43 6.27 2.19
CA MET A 63 -57.83 6.79 0.83
C MET A 63 -56.82 7.32 -0.25
N LEU A 64 -56.59 6.50 -1.31
CA LEU A 64 -56.92 6.66 -2.77
C LEU A 64 -56.96 8.06 -3.46
N PRO A 65 -56.64 8.22 -4.79
CA PRO A 65 -56.95 7.25 -5.87
C PRO A 65 -56.05 7.15 -7.15
N ALA A 66 -56.37 6.14 -7.99
CA ALA A 66 -56.34 6.07 -9.47
C ALA A 66 -55.03 5.81 -10.28
N CYS A 67 -55.13 4.83 -11.20
CA CYS A 67 -54.24 4.61 -12.35
C CYS A 67 -54.78 5.29 -13.63
N GLU A 68 -53.90 5.58 -14.59
CA GLU A 68 -54.24 5.66 -16.02
C GLU A 68 -53.34 4.74 -16.88
N VAL A 69 -53.65 4.63 -18.17
CA VAL A 69 -53.24 3.56 -19.11
C VAL A 69 -52.44 4.14 -20.27
N VAL A 70 -51.47 3.40 -20.82
CA VAL A 70 -50.76 3.73 -22.07
C VAL A 70 -51.10 2.70 -23.17
N GLU A 71 -51.48 3.17 -24.35
CA GLU A 71 -51.81 2.38 -25.55
C GLU A 71 -50.67 2.41 -26.61
N PRO A 72 -50.61 1.46 -27.57
CA PRO A 72 -49.55 1.40 -28.60
C PRO A 72 -49.75 2.37 -29.79
N CYS A 73 -48.64 2.86 -30.39
CA CYS A 73 -48.68 3.65 -31.66
C CYS A 73 -49.21 2.76 -32.83
N PRO A 74 -50.11 3.25 -33.72
CA PRO A 74 -50.67 2.45 -34.84
C PRO A 74 -49.68 2.21 -36.00
N GLU A 75 -50.03 1.26 -36.89
CA GLU A 75 -49.22 0.87 -38.06
C GLU A 75 -48.83 2.08 -38.95
N GLY A 76 -47.52 2.31 -39.13
CA GLY A 76 -47.00 3.23 -40.15
C GLY A 76 -45.70 3.96 -39.83
N GLN A 77 -45.22 4.00 -38.58
CA GLN A 77 -43.98 4.69 -38.20
C GLN A 77 -43.20 3.93 -37.09
N GLY A 78 -41.88 4.16 -37.03
CA GLY A 78 -40.98 3.57 -36.01
C GLY A 78 -40.71 4.49 -34.81
N ARG A 79 -40.06 3.94 -33.77
CA ARG A 79 -39.61 4.65 -32.55
C ARG A 79 -38.08 4.82 -32.56
N SER A 80 -37.58 5.87 -31.91
CA SER A 80 -36.20 6.01 -31.46
C SER A 80 -36.05 5.64 -29.97
N ASN A 81 -34.81 5.53 -29.48
CA ASN A 81 -34.50 5.12 -28.09
C ASN A 81 -35.04 6.05 -26.98
N ALA A 82 -35.50 7.27 -27.32
CA ALA A 82 -36.16 8.20 -26.38
C ALA A 82 -37.70 8.16 -26.43
N GLY A 83 -38.32 7.23 -27.18
CA GLY A 83 -39.75 6.88 -27.02
C GLY A 83 -40.80 7.79 -27.68
N LEU A 84 -40.41 8.80 -28.48
CA LEU A 84 -41.34 9.72 -29.16
C LEU A 84 -41.77 9.21 -30.58
N CYS A 85 -43.05 9.39 -30.94
CA CYS A 85 -43.60 9.15 -32.29
C CYS A 85 -43.73 10.51 -33.06
N LEU A 86 -43.05 10.71 -34.21
CA LEU A 86 -43.00 12.00 -34.97
C LEU A 86 -43.45 11.87 -36.47
N PRO A 87 -44.14 12.88 -37.05
CA PRO A 87 -44.79 12.78 -38.36
C PRO A 87 -43.93 13.15 -39.59
N PHE A 88 -44.33 12.67 -40.78
CA PHE A 88 -43.64 12.86 -42.07
C PHE A 88 -44.48 13.66 -43.09
N ALA A 89 -43.89 14.65 -43.78
CA ALA A 89 -44.41 15.29 -45.00
C ALA A 89 -43.32 16.18 -45.65
N ALA A 90 -43.22 16.45 -46.95
CA ALA A 90 -43.55 15.79 -48.22
C ALA A 90 -43.50 16.84 -49.36
N ALA A 91 -42.61 16.65 -50.36
CA ALA A 91 -42.75 17.02 -51.80
C ALA A 91 -42.89 18.52 -52.24
N ALA A 92 -42.54 18.95 -53.47
CA ALA A 92 -41.69 18.41 -54.56
C ALA A 92 -41.62 19.37 -55.77
N ASP A 93 -40.50 19.39 -56.51
CA ASP A 93 -40.32 19.86 -57.90
C ASP A 93 -38.85 19.65 -58.36
N ASP A 94 -38.42 19.51 -59.64
CA ASP A 94 -38.88 18.95 -60.94
C ASP A 94 -37.78 19.32 -61.99
N ALA A 95 -37.63 18.53 -63.06
CA ALA A 95 -36.83 18.71 -64.31
C ALA A 95 -35.40 18.10 -64.36
N SER A 96 -35.18 16.89 -64.92
CA SER A 96 -35.02 16.53 -66.37
C SER A 96 -33.58 16.73 -66.92
N ALA A 97 -32.99 15.93 -67.82
CA ALA A 97 -33.26 14.59 -68.42
C ALA A 97 -32.07 14.24 -69.37
N ASP A 98 -32.16 13.10 -70.08
CA ASP A 98 -31.34 12.66 -71.24
C ASP A 98 -29.92 12.10 -70.92
N ASP A 99 -29.36 11.08 -71.57
CA ASP A 99 -29.86 9.90 -72.34
C ASP A 99 -28.65 8.94 -72.61
N ASP A 100 -28.91 7.62 -72.71
CA ASP A 100 -28.36 6.55 -73.60
C ASP A 100 -27.09 6.80 -74.50
N ASP A 101 -26.23 5.84 -74.93
CA ASP A 101 -26.39 4.41 -75.23
C ASP A 101 -25.03 3.68 -75.58
N ASP A 102 -24.94 2.37 -75.28
CA ASP A 102 -24.36 1.22 -76.04
C ASP A 102 -22.88 1.07 -76.59
N ALA A 103 -22.39 -0.19 -76.54
CA ALA A 103 -21.42 -0.92 -77.41
C ALA A 103 -19.93 -0.46 -77.59
N SER A 104 -18.91 -1.30 -77.85
CA SER A 104 -18.74 -2.78 -77.79
C SER A 104 -17.28 -3.23 -78.12
N ALA A 105 -16.76 -4.22 -77.39
CA ALA A 105 -16.07 -5.45 -77.86
C ALA A 105 -14.63 -5.47 -78.47
N ASP A 106 -14.08 -6.71 -78.47
CA ASP A 106 -12.91 -7.30 -79.15
C ASP A 106 -11.49 -7.01 -78.56
N ASP A 107 -10.49 -7.93 -78.57
CA ASP A 107 -10.41 -9.40 -78.31
C ASP A 107 -8.91 -9.86 -78.38
N ASP A 108 -8.63 -11.09 -77.93
CA ASP A 108 -7.50 -12.01 -78.29
C ASP A 108 -6.03 -11.83 -77.80
N ASP A 109 -5.53 -12.93 -77.19
CA ASP A 109 -4.20 -13.61 -77.25
C ASP A 109 -2.87 -12.87 -76.94
N ASP A 110 -1.79 -13.52 -76.43
CA ASP A 110 -1.39 -14.94 -76.45
C ASP A 110 -0.62 -15.36 -75.16
N SER A 111 -0.12 -16.60 -75.14
CA SER A 111 0.24 -17.47 -74.03
C SER A 111 1.71 -17.94 -74.04
N SER A 112 2.06 -18.87 -73.14
CA SER A 112 3.35 -19.58 -72.93
C SER A 112 4.49 -18.74 -72.29
N ALA A 113 5.16 -19.14 -71.21
CA ALA A 113 5.74 -20.42 -70.77
C ALA A 113 7.03 -20.82 -71.51
N ASP A 114 8.17 -20.73 -70.81
CA ASP A 114 9.16 -21.81 -70.58
C ASP A 114 10.41 -21.25 -69.83
N ASP A 115 11.22 -22.14 -69.27
CA ASP A 115 12.37 -21.88 -68.36
C ASP A 115 13.68 -21.41 -69.06
N ASP A 116 14.74 -21.24 -68.25
CA ASP A 116 16.18 -21.10 -68.58
C ASP A 116 16.61 -19.75 -69.24
N ASP A 117 17.59 -18.98 -68.76
CA ASP A 117 19.00 -19.34 -68.45
C ASP A 117 19.69 -18.24 -67.59
N ASP A 118 20.80 -18.59 -66.95
CA ASP A 118 21.70 -17.70 -66.20
C ASP A 118 22.50 -16.69 -67.09
N ASP A 119 23.08 -15.69 -66.39
CA ASP A 119 24.46 -15.18 -66.55
C ASP A 119 24.74 -13.83 -67.27
N ASP A 120 25.52 -13.01 -66.55
CA ASP A 120 26.40 -11.90 -66.94
C ASP A 120 26.03 -10.94 -68.11
N SER A 121 25.84 -9.65 -67.76
CA SER A 121 26.91 -8.63 -67.99
C SER A 121 26.50 -7.22 -67.57
N ALA A 122 27.35 -6.54 -66.79
CA ALA A 122 27.14 -5.16 -66.36
C ALA A 122 27.12 -4.12 -67.50
N GLY A 123 26.25 -3.12 -67.34
CA GLY A 123 26.35 -1.81 -68.00
C GLY A 123 25.89 -0.74 -67.00
N PRO A 124 26.62 0.39 -66.85
CA PRO A 124 26.21 1.43 -65.92
C PRO A 124 24.92 2.08 -66.38
N ARG A 125 23.95 2.19 -65.47
CA ARG A 125 22.87 3.18 -65.58
C ARG A 125 23.47 4.58 -65.28
N PRO A 126 22.80 5.69 -65.64
CA PRO A 126 23.36 7.01 -65.41
C PRO A 126 23.62 7.21 -63.91
N ASP A 127 24.68 7.94 -63.57
CA ASP A 127 24.84 8.44 -62.21
C ASP A 127 23.67 9.40 -61.95
N GLY A 128 22.79 9.07 -61.00
CA GLY A 128 21.70 9.93 -60.56
C GLY A 128 22.24 11.29 -60.09
N VAL A 129 21.45 12.34 -60.26
CA VAL A 129 21.88 13.70 -59.93
C VAL A 129 20.99 14.23 -58.81
N ASP A 130 21.48 14.08 -57.59
CA ASP A 130 21.16 14.88 -56.40
C ASP A 130 20.96 16.34 -56.82
N ALA A 131 19.70 16.77 -56.91
CA ALA A 131 19.29 17.96 -57.62
C ALA A 131 19.04 19.17 -56.70
N ASP A 132 18.75 18.92 -55.42
CA ASP A 132 18.64 19.94 -54.37
C ASP A 132 19.89 20.05 -53.48
N GLY A 133 20.71 18.99 -53.38
CA GLY A 133 22.00 18.97 -52.71
C GLY A 133 22.00 18.36 -51.32
N ASP A 134 21.00 17.57 -50.95
CA ASP A 134 20.87 16.96 -49.62
C ASP A 134 21.70 15.66 -49.44
N GLY A 135 22.04 14.99 -50.56
CA GLY A 135 22.86 13.78 -50.61
C GLY A 135 22.15 12.49 -51.02
N PHE A 136 20.82 12.52 -51.24
CA PHE A 136 20.03 11.43 -51.82
C PHE A 136 19.78 11.65 -53.32
N VAL A 137 19.09 10.71 -53.99
CA VAL A 137 18.77 10.77 -55.43
C VAL A 137 17.44 10.06 -55.72
N ASP A 138 16.73 10.51 -56.76
CA ASP A 138 15.40 10.04 -57.19
C ASP A 138 15.28 8.50 -57.24
N GLY A 139 14.25 7.96 -56.57
CA GLY A 139 13.87 6.55 -56.62
C GLY A 139 13.62 6.00 -58.03
N ALA A 140 13.27 6.84 -59.01
CA ALA A 140 13.13 6.45 -60.41
C ALA A 140 14.47 6.20 -61.12
N ASP A 141 15.56 6.87 -60.71
CA ASP A 141 16.92 6.62 -61.17
C ASP A 141 17.68 5.61 -60.28
N GLY A 142 17.09 5.23 -59.14
CA GLY A 142 17.48 4.10 -58.30
C GLY A 142 18.13 4.45 -56.97
N GLY A 143 17.90 5.67 -56.47
CA GLY A 143 18.16 6.02 -55.07
C GLY A 143 16.96 5.75 -54.17
N SER A 144 16.87 6.51 -53.09
CA SER A 144 15.88 6.36 -52.03
C SER A 144 15.07 7.64 -51.77
N ASP A 145 15.30 8.69 -52.55
CA ASP A 145 14.58 9.95 -52.46
C ASP A 145 13.21 9.87 -53.15
N CYS A 146 12.19 10.48 -52.54
CA CYS A 146 10.83 10.56 -53.04
C CYS A 146 10.47 11.94 -53.65
N ASP A 147 11.22 13.01 -53.39
CA ASP A 147 11.18 14.28 -54.13
C ASP A 147 12.55 14.98 -54.18
N ASP A 148 13.44 14.46 -55.05
CA ASP A 148 14.78 14.96 -55.46
C ASP A 148 14.69 16.35 -56.15
N SER A 149 14.03 17.28 -55.48
CA SER A 149 13.81 18.67 -55.83
C SER A 149 13.46 19.56 -54.63
N ASP A 150 13.16 18.98 -53.46
CA ASP A 150 12.99 19.67 -52.18
C ASP A 150 13.85 19.03 -51.07
N PRO A 151 14.94 19.68 -50.60
CA PRO A 151 15.90 19.10 -49.64
C PRO A 151 15.36 19.02 -48.20
N ALA A 152 14.05 19.09 -48.04
CA ALA A 152 13.29 18.80 -46.82
C ALA A 152 12.48 17.50 -46.93
N ILE A 153 12.56 16.78 -48.06
CA ILE A 153 11.90 15.51 -48.33
C ILE A 153 12.96 14.51 -48.77
N SER A 154 13.42 13.65 -47.86
CA SER A 154 14.36 12.56 -48.14
C SER A 154 14.50 11.59 -46.95
N PRO A 155 15.11 10.40 -47.11
CA PRO A 155 15.32 9.41 -46.03
C PRO A 155 16.15 9.80 -44.81
N ALA A 156 16.50 11.08 -44.66
CA ALA A 156 17.09 11.64 -43.44
C ALA A 156 16.38 12.93 -42.96
N ALA A 157 15.26 13.30 -43.58
CA ALA A 157 14.36 14.33 -43.10
C ALA A 157 13.58 13.83 -41.87
N ILE A 158 12.82 14.75 -41.25
CA ILE A 158 11.99 14.49 -40.07
C ILE A 158 10.58 14.93 -40.42
N GLU A 159 9.61 14.05 -40.15
CA GLU A 159 8.18 14.26 -40.40
C GLU A 159 7.63 15.53 -39.74
N ARG A 160 6.62 16.10 -40.39
CA ARG A 160 5.89 17.30 -39.96
C ARG A 160 4.41 17.12 -40.26
N CYS A 161 3.55 17.79 -39.51
CA CYS A 161 2.11 17.83 -39.74
C CYS A 161 1.71 18.70 -40.95
N ASP A 162 2.31 18.47 -42.13
CA ASP A 162 2.01 19.19 -43.37
C ASP A 162 1.37 18.34 -44.49
N GLY A 163 1.23 17.03 -44.28
CA GLY A 163 0.56 16.09 -45.17
C GLY A 163 1.46 15.54 -46.27
N LEU A 164 2.76 15.47 -46.04
CA LEU A 164 3.79 14.95 -46.94
C LEU A 164 4.57 13.84 -46.24
N ASP A 165 4.99 12.84 -47.02
CA ASP A 165 5.96 11.81 -46.64
C ASP A 165 7.35 12.49 -46.73
N ASN A 166 7.79 13.15 -45.67
CA ASN A 166 9.08 13.86 -45.62
C ASN A 166 10.25 12.87 -45.57
N ASP A 167 10.15 11.80 -44.80
CA ASP A 167 11.23 10.81 -44.61
C ASP A 167 11.25 9.69 -45.69
N CYS A 168 10.30 9.74 -46.63
CA CYS A 168 10.16 8.78 -47.73
C CYS A 168 9.97 7.31 -47.27
N ASN A 169 9.50 7.05 -46.04
CA ASN A 169 9.24 5.71 -45.53
C ASN A 169 7.96 5.08 -46.12
N GLY A 170 7.08 5.89 -46.70
CA GLY A 170 5.80 5.48 -47.30
C GLY A 170 4.59 5.66 -46.38
N SER A 171 4.81 6.22 -45.19
CA SER A 171 3.80 6.77 -44.29
C SER A 171 3.72 8.30 -44.49
N VAL A 172 2.89 9.00 -43.73
CA VAL A 172 2.69 10.46 -43.83
C VAL A 172 2.38 11.01 -42.46
N ASP A 173 3.14 12.01 -42.02
CA ASP A 173 3.02 12.68 -40.73
C ASP A 173 3.21 11.74 -39.49
N ASP A 174 3.89 10.59 -39.64
CA ASP A 174 4.21 9.67 -38.53
C ASP A 174 5.45 10.12 -37.74
N GLU A 175 5.39 10.11 -36.41
CA GLU A 175 6.48 10.64 -35.57
C GLU A 175 6.78 12.15 -35.83
N ALA A 176 5.78 12.89 -36.33
CA ALA A 176 5.91 14.31 -36.70
C ALA A 176 6.27 15.23 -35.52
N ILE A 177 7.32 16.04 -35.71
CA ILE A 177 7.91 16.90 -34.65
C ILE A 177 7.01 18.06 -34.17
N ASP A 178 5.95 18.37 -34.90
CA ASP A 178 4.93 19.37 -34.55
C ASP A 178 3.52 18.77 -34.37
N ALA A 179 3.46 17.47 -34.05
CA ALA A 179 2.25 16.82 -33.54
C ALA A 179 1.71 17.56 -32.30
N ALA A 180 0.39 17.75 -32.25
CA ALA A 180 -0.26 18.33 -31.08
C ALA A 180 -0.55 17.23 -30.06
N LEU A 181 -0.39 17.56 -28.77
CA LEU A 181 -0.82 16.69 -27.68
C LEU A 181 -2.35 16.78 -27.55
N TRP A 182 -3.01 15.63 -27.59
CA TRP A 182 -4.45 15.49 -27.37
C TRP A 182 -4.70 14.66 -26.12
N HIS A 183 -5.73 14.98 -25.36
CA HIS A 183 -6.10 14.36 -24.09
C HIS A 183 -7.40 13.56 -24.27
N LEU A 184 -7.47 12.34 -23.73
CA LEU A 184 -8.70 11.55 -23.77
C LEU A 184 -9.82 12.34 -23.08
N ASP A 185 -11.00 12.31 -23.70
CA ASP A 185 -12.28 12.89 -23.23
C ASP A 185 -13.26 11.70 -23.08
N SER A 186 -13.17 11.03 -21.93
CA SER A 186 -13.75 9.70 -21.74
C SER A 186 -15.24 9.74 -21.36
N ASP A 187 -15.75 10.86 -20.87
CA ASP A 187 -17.18 11.09 -20.59
C ASP A 187 -17.89 12.02 -21.60
N SER A 188 -17.14 12.68 -22.50
CA SER A 188 -17.61 13.51 -23.61
C SER A 188 -18.17 14.89 -23.21
N ASP A 189 -17.61 15.53 -22.19
CA ASP A 189 -17.98 16.89 -21.78
C ASP A 189 -17.22 18.01 -22.54
N GLY A 190 -16.03 17.70 -23.09
CA GLY A 190 -15.19 18.59 -23.88
C GLY A 190 -13.89 19.05 -23.21
N TYR A 191 -13.64 18.63 -21.98
CA TYR A 191 -12.34 18.63 -21.31
C TYR A 191 -11.75 17.21 -21.36
N GLY A 192 -10.50 17.02 -20.95
CA GLY A 192 -9.85 15.73 -21.04
C GLY A 192 -8.69 15.58 -20.06
N GLY A 193 -8.42 14.36 -19.64
CA GLY A 193 -7.52 14.08 -18.52
C GLY A 193 -6.03 14.24 -18.85
N GLN A 194 -5.25 14.82 -17.92
CA GLN A 194 -3.79 15.02 -18.08
C GLN A 194 -2.94 13.75 -18.17
N LEU A 195 -3.54 12.56 -18.03
CA LEU A 195 -2.81 11.28 -17.89
C LEU A 195 -2.80 10.41 -19.15
N LEU A 196 -3.80 10.59 -20.00
CA LEU A 196 -4.02 9.79 -21.19
C LEU A 196 -3.98 10.73 -22.39
N SER A 197 -2.76 11.03 -22.81
CA SER A 197 -2.51 11.88 -23.96
C SER A 197 -1.80 11.14 -25.09
N GLU A 198 -2.16 11.51 -26.32
CA GLU A 198 -1.58 10.98 -27.57
C GLU A 198 -1.12 12.15 -28.43
N GLU A 199 0.12 12.08 -28.93
CA GLU A 199 0.65 13.07 -29.88
C GLU A 199 0.17 12.74 -31.29
N ALA A 200 -0.61 13.64 -31.90
CA ALA A 200 -1.15 13.44 -33.24
C ALA A 200 -1.35 14.77 -33.97
N CYS A 201 -1.15 14.76 -35.29
CA CYS A 201 -1.41 15.94 -36.13
C CYS A 201 -2.88 16.34 -36.20
N GLN A 202 -3.81 15.45 -35.86
CA GLN A 202 -5.26 15.68 -35.75
C GLN A 202 -5.79 14.93 -34.51
N ALA A 203 -6.84 15.46 -33.88
CA ALA A 203 -7.49 14.83 -32.74
C ALA A 203 -7.87 13.37 -33.03
N PRO A 204 -7.38 12.40 -32.25
CA PRO A 204 -7.92 11.05 -32.26
C PRO A 204 -9.40 11.03 -31.86
N ASP A 205 -10.14 9.98 -32.26
CA ASP A 205 -11.55 9.83 -31.87
C ASP A 205 -11.65 9.73 -30.32
N SER A 206 -12.52 10.56 -29.72
CA SER A 206 -12.66 10.74 -28.26
C SER A 206 -11.50 11.42 -27.53
N TYR A 207 -10.72 12.26 -28.22
CA TYR A 207 -9.72 13.14 -27.57
C TYR A 207 -9.98 14.63 -27.86
N VAL A 208 -9.58 15.50 -26.93
CA VAL A 208 -9.70 16.96 -26.98
C VAL A 208 -8.35 17.64 -26.72
N GLY A 209 -8.21 18.90 -27.14
CA GLY A 209 -6.98 19.68 -26.95
C GLY A 209 -6.91 20.45 -25.63
N ASN A 210 -7.81 20.16 -24.68
CA ASN A 210 -7.82 20.76 -23.35
C ASN A 210 -7.52 19.68 -22.31
N ALA A 211 -6.56 19.94 -21.45
CA ALA A 211 -6.05 19.01 -20.45
C ALA A 211 -6.61 19.28 -19.05
N ASP A 212 -7.46 20.29 -18.89
CA ASP A 212 -7.76 20.86 -17.56
C ASP A 212 -8.77 20.01 -16.74
N ASP A 213 -9.09 18.78 -17.15
CA ASP A 213 -10.01 17.90 -16.43
C ASP A 213 -9.31 17.14 -15.27
N CYS A 214 -9.84 17.33 -14.06
CA CYS A 214 -9.38 16.65 -12.86
C CYS A 214 -10.01 15.25 -12.65
N ASN A 215 -11.12 14.92 -13.32
CA ASN A 215 -11.79 13.62 -13.30
C ASN A 215 -12.56 13.29 -14.61
N ASP A 216 -11.80 13.00 -15.67
CA ASP A 216 -12.18 12.52 -17.03
C ASP A 216 -13.14 11.29 -17.11
N LEU A 217 -13.73 10.84 -16.00
CA LEU A 217 -14.74 9.78 -15.94
C LEU A 217 -16.12 10.26 -15.47
N ASP A 218 -16.27 11.53 -15.08
CA ASP A 218 -17.52 12.11 -14.60
C ASP A 218 -17.70 13.55 -15.09
N GLY A 219 -18.32 13.74 -16.26
CA GLY A 219 -18.60 15.04 -16.91
C GLY A 219 -19.62 15.94 -16.19
N ALA A 220 -19.68 15.83 -14.87
CA ALA A 220 -20.12 16.86 -13.94
C ALA A 220 -18.93 17.61 -13.31
N VAL A 221 -17.71 17.07 -13.40
CA VAL A 221 -16.45 17.57 -12.85
C VAL A 221 -15.61 18.15 -13.99
N TYR A 222 -15.41 19.47 -14.02
CA TYR A 222 -14.64 20.16 -15.05
C TYR A 222 -14.37 21.63 -14.66
N PRO A 223 -13.35 22.28 -15.25
CA PRO A 223 -13.04 23.71 -15.05
C PRO A 223 -14.24 24.65 -15.10
N GLY A 224 -14.66 25.14 -13.92
CA GLY A 224 -15.82 26.02 -13.78
C GLY A 224 -17.17 25.31 -13.81
N ALA A 225 -17.26 24.10 -13.23
CA ALA A 225 -18.49 23.42 -12.91
C ALA A 225 -19.28 24.15 -11.79
N THR A 226 -19.92 23.43 -10.87
CA THR A 226 -20.59 24.04 -9.71
C THR A 226 -20.54 23.09 -8.55
N GLU A 227 -19.66 23.41 -7.59
CA GLU A 227 -19.44 22.70 -6.35
C GLU A 227 -20.72 22.18 -5.68
N LEU A 228 -20.68 20.90 -5.33
CA LEU A 228 -21.66 20.22 -4.50
C LEU A 228 -21.00 19.82 -3.19
N CYS A 229 -21.75 19.74 -2.09
CA CYS A 229 -21.23 19.11 -0.87
C CYS A 229 -21.12 17.58 -1.07
N ASN A 230 -20.12 17.11 -1.82
CA ASN A 230 -19.92 15.71 -2.20
C ASN A 230 -18.51 15.17 -1.81
N GLY A 231 -17.58 16.04 -1.41
CA GLY A 231 -16.20 15.71 -1.07
C GLY A 231 -15.28 15.54 -2.29
N ALA A 232 -15.60 16.20 -3.41
CA ALA A 232 -14.82 16.25 -4.63
C ALA A 232 -14.60 17.71 -5.05
N ASP A 233 -13.50 17.95 -5.73
CA ASP A 233 -13.24 19.20 -6.46
C ASP A 233 -14.03 19.08 -7.78
N ASP A 234 -15.26 19.60 -7.83
CA ASP A 234 -16.11 19.50 -9.03
C ASP A 234 -15.65 20.53 -10.10
N ASP A 235 -15.11 21.67 -9.68
CA ASP A 235 -14.76 22.83 -10.49
C ASP A 235 -13.27 22.84 -10.96
N CYS A 236 -12.43 21.95 -10.43
CA CYS A 236 -11.01 21.74 -10.71
C CYS A 236 -10.09 22.94 -10.36
N ASP A 237 -10.40 23.71 -9.30
CA ASP A 237 -9.55 24.82 -8.83
C ASP A 237 -8.58 24.45 -7.69
N GLY A 238 -8.75 23.27 -7.09
CA GLY A 238 -7.89 22.71 -6.04
C GLY A 238 -8.38 22.92 -4.61
N GLU A 239 -9.49 23.62 -4.39
CA GLU A 239 -10.24 23.59 -3.12
C GLU A 239 -11.29 22.44 -3.13
N LEU A 240 -12.16 22.35 -2.12
CA LEU A 240 -13.15 21.27 -1.99
C LEU A 240 -14.47 21.81 -1.42
N ASP A 241 -15.57 21.55 -2.13
CA ASP A 241 -16.95 21.90 -1.75
C ASP A 241 -17.17 23.42 -1.45
N GLU A 242 -16.32 24.34 -1.94
CA GLU A 242 -16.40 25.77 -1.60
C GLU A 242 -17.53 26.51 -2.35
N ASP A 243 -18.12 27.53 -1.70
CA ASP A 243 -19.33 28.22 -2.18
C ASP A 243 -20.53 27.29 -2.58
N ALA A 244 -20.47 25.99 -2.24
CA ALA A 244 -21.43 24.97 -2.65
C ALA A 244 -22.89 25.37 -2.27
N PRO A 245 -23.88 25.30 -3.19
CA PRO A 245 -25.25 25.79 -2.96
C PRO A 245 -26.05 25.06 -1.87
N ALA A 246 -25.46 24.03 -1.24
CA ALA A 246 -26.03 23.22 -0.16
C ALA A 246 -25.32 23.38 1.20
N ALA A 247 -24.29 24.24 1.29
CA ALA A 247 -23.60 24.53 2.55
C ALA A 247 -24.59 25.02 3.63
N SER A 248 -24.38 24.56 4.86
CA SER A 248 -25.22 24.91 6.01
C SER A 248 -24.63 26.12 6.76
N THR A 249 -25.48 27.01 7.25
CA THR A 249 -25.05 28.13 8.11
C THR A 249 -24.89 27.64 9.55
N TRP A 250 -23.68 27.76 10.09
CA TRP A 250 -23.33 27.43 11.47
C TRP A 250 -23.11 28.69 12.31
N TYR A 251 -23.36 28.60 13.61
CA TYR A 251 -23.33 29.73 14.57
C TYR A 251 -22.21 29.52 15.59
N LEU A 252 -21.40 30.53 15.87
CA LEU A 252 -20.27 30.38 16.80
C LEU A 252 -20.77 29.97 18.20
N ASP A 253 -20.16 28.95 18.79
CA ASP A 253 -20.35 28.46 20.16
C ASP A 253 -19.11 28.88 20.97
N ASN A 254 -19.20 30.01 21.68
CA ASN A 254 -18.05 30.65 22.31
C ASN A 254 -17.76 30.16 23.74
N ASP A 255 -18.66 29.38 24.37
CA ASP A 255 -18.44 28.81 25.71
C ASP A 255 -18.46 27.26 25.78
N GLY A 256 -18.91 26.60 24.72
CA GLY A 256 -18.74 25.16 24.48
C GLY A 256 -19.91 24.28 24.91
N ASP A 257 -21.13 24.80 24.95
CA ASP A 257 -22.32 24.03 25.36
C ASP A 257 -23.05 23.30 24.21
N GLY A 258 -22.75 23.65 22.96
CA GLY A 258 -23.30 23.06 21.75
C GLY A 258 -24.45 23.85 21.09
N VAL A 259 -24.86 24.98 21.64
CA VAL A 259 -25.75 25.97 21.00
C VAL A 259 -24.92 27.20 20.60
N GLY A 260 -25.29 27.90 19.53
CA GLY A 260 -24.48 29.01 19.00
C GLY A 260 -25.18 30.37 19.02
N GLY A 261 -24.39 31.44 19.12
CA GLY A 261 -24.86 32.82 19.16
C GLY A 261 -25.17 33.43 17.78
N LEU A 262 -26.24 34.23 17.69
CA LEU A 262 -26.71 34.93 16.48
C LEU A 262 -25.73 35.94 15.83
N TRP A 263 -24.52 36.15 16.37
CA TRP A 263 -23.68 37.31 16.06
C TRP A 263 -22.42 37.00 15.24
N LEU A 264 -22.07 35.72 15.05
CA LEU A 264 -21.02 35.29 14.13
C LEU A 264 -21.44 33.97 13.45
N THR A 265 -21.44 33.95 12.12
CA THR A 265 -21.89 32.81 11.32
C THR A 265 -20.87 32.43 10.26
N GLN A 266 -20.77 31.14 9.96
CA GLN A 266 -19.97 30.60 8.86
C GLN A 266 -20.80 29.60 8.07
N ASP A 267 -20.82 29.73 6.74
CA ASP A 267 -21.43 28.73 5.86
C ASP A 267 -20.38 27.65 5.54
N ALA A 268 -20.74 26.36 5.70
CA ALA A 268 -19.88 25.21 5.42
C ALA A 268 -20.69 23.92 5.25
N CYS A 269 -20.21 22.96 4.47
CA CYS A 269 -20.87 21.65 4.30
C CYS A 269 -20.87 20.82 5.61
N ASP A 270 -19.77 20.84 6.36
CA ASP A 270 -19.64 20.25 7.70
C ASP A 270 -19.50 21.31 8.80
N MET A 271 -19.78 20.93 10.05
CA MET A 271 -19.77 21.83 11.22
C MET A 271 -18.34 22.30 11.58
N PRO A 272 -18.02 23.60 11.46
CA PRO A 272 -16.71 24.11 11.84
C PRO A 272 -16.46 23.95 13.35
N ALA A 273 -15.20 23.71 13.73
CA ALA A 273 -14.84 23.54 15.14
C ALA A 273 -15.11 24.82 15.95
N GLY A 274 -15.93 24.71 17.01
CA GLY A 274 -16.39 25.86 17.80
C GLY A 274 -17.64 26.55 17.25
N TYR A 275 -18.43 25.87 16.42
CA TYR A 275 -19.74 26.33 15.96
C TYR A 275 -20.80 25.25 16.22
N GLY A 276 -22.05 25.68 16.44
CA GLY A 276 -23.24 24.84 16.59
C GLY A 276 -24.33 25.10 15.53
N PRO A 277 -25.31 24.20 15.38
CA PRO A 277 -26.36 24.29 14.35
C PRO A 277 -27.55 25.19 14.71
N ASP A 278 -27.70 25.57 15.98
CA ASP A 278 -28.90 26.28 16.49
C ASP A 278 -28.52 27.70 16.97
N PRO A 279 -29.14 28.77 16.44
CA PRO A 279 -28.86 30.16 16.80
C PRO A 279 -29.53 30.63 18.11
N SER A 280 -30.13 29.74 18.89
CA SER A 280 -31.10 30.10 19.93
C SER A 280 -30.50 30.45 21.30
N ASP A 281 -29.18 30.45 21.46
CA ASP A 281 -28.52 30.85 22.70
C ASP A 281 -28.74 32.35 23.01
N CYS A 282 -29.06 32.63 24.27
CA CYS A 282 -29.32 33.97 24.80
C CYS A 282 -28.15 34.59 25.61
N ASP A 283 -27.11 33.83 26.01
CA ASP A 283 -25.85 34.33 26.60
C ASP A 283 -24.63 33.43 26.29
N ASP A 284 -24.19 33.50 25.03
CA ASP A 284 -22.97 32.93 24.34
C ASP A 284 -21.63 33.33 24.98
N SER A 285 -21.59 33.34 26.30
CA SER A 285 -20.45 33.58 27.18
C SER A 285 -20.56 32.83 28.52
N ASN A 286 -21.61 32.04 28.70
CA ASN A 286 -21.98 31.32 29.91
C ASN A 286 -22.89 30.09 29.61
N GLY A 287 -22.28 28.96 29.24
CA GLY A 287 -22.93 27.65 28.95
C GLY A 287 -23.65 26.94 30.11
N ALA A 288 -24.22 27.72 31.04
CA ALA A 288 -25.29 27.37 31.95
C ALA A 288 -26.59 28.14 31.63
N ILE A 289 -26.64 28.87 30.51
CA ILE A 289 -27.80 29.62 30.01
C ILE A 289 -27.98 29.22 28.54
N TYR A 290 -28.91 28.31 28.27
CA TYR A 290 -29.20 27.83 26.91
C TYR A 290 -30.62 27.26 26.81
N PRO A 291 -31.22 27.22 25.60
CA PRO A 291 -32.56 26.67 25.38
C PRO A 291 -32.82 25.30 26.01
N GLY A 292 -33.62 25.27 27.08
CA GLY A 292 -33.98 24.05 27.81
C GLY A 292 -32.98 23.59 28.89
N ALA A 293 -32.08 24.47 29.35
CA ALA A 293 -31.34 24.27 30.59
C ALA A 293 -32.29 24.15 31.80
N PRO A 294 -31.89 23.51 32.92
CA PRO A 294 -32.67 23.56 34.15
C PRO A 294 -32.51 24.91 34.85
N GLU A 295 -33.64 25.58 35.15
CA GLU A 295 -33.70 26.79 35.98
C GLU A 295 -32.98 26.60 37.33
N LEU A 296 -32.08 27.53 37.66
CA LEU A 296 -31.32 27.53 38.91
C LEU A 296 -31.84 28.61 39.87
N CYS A 297 -31.69 28.37 41.17
CA CYS A 297 -32.10 29.34 42.21
C CYS A 297 -31.11 30.53 42.34
N ASP A 298 -30.83 31.23 41.23
CA ASP A 298 -29.97 32.42 41.17
C ASP A 298 -30.63 33.66 40.54
N GLY A 299 -31.88 33.52 40.07
CA GLY A 299 -32.66 34.60 39.45
C GLY A 299 -32.22 34.99 38.03
N ALA A 300 -31.48 34.13 37.33
CA ALA A 300 -31.32 34.17 35.88
C ALA A 300 -32.39 33.31 35.17
N ASP A 301 -32.71 33.70 33.94
CA ASP A 301 -33.53 32.95 32.99
C ASP A 301 -32.54 32.00 32.28
N ASN A 302 -32.37 30.79 32.82
CA ASN A 302 -31.35 29.85 32.36
C ASN A 302 -31.79 29.12 31.09
N ASP A 303 -33.09 28.86 30.94
CA ASP A 303 -33.62 28.07 29.81
C ASP A 303 -33.97 28.90 28.56
N CYS A 304 -33.76 30.23 28.61
CA CYS A 304 -34.03 31.22 27.58
C CYS A 304 -35.52 31.33 27.15
N ASP A 305 -36.49 30.78 27.91
CA ASP A 305 -37.92 30.84 27.54
C ASP A 305 -38.60 32.20 27.81
N GLY A 306 -37.96 33.05 28.62
CA GLY A 306 -38.48 34.36 29.02
C GLY A 306 -39.17 34.39 30.39
N SER A 307 -39.07 33.33 31.20
CA SER A 307 -39.65 33.24 32.53
C SER A 307 -38.77 32.49 33.53
N LEU A 308 -38.70 33.01 34.76
CA LEU A 308 -38.07 32.32 35.88
C LEU A 308 -38.95 31.14 36.32
N GLY A 309 -38.31 30.01 36.62
CA GLY A 309 -38.96 28.78 37.08
C GLY A 309 -39.92 28.98 38.26
N GLY A 310 -40.98 28.15 38.31
CA GLY A 310 -42.04 28.27 39.32
C GLY A 310 -41.55 28.20 40.77
N ASP A 311 -40.53 27.39 41.01
CA ASP A 311 -39.99 27.04 42.33
C ASP A 311 -39.18 28.20 42.98
N GLU A 312 -39.02 29.33 42.27
CA GLU A 312 -38.47 30.61 42.78
C GLU A 312 -39.55 31.58 43.34
N LEU A 313 -40.83 31.20 43.36
CA LEU A 313 -41.95 32.05 43.81
C LEU A 313 -42.54 31.59 45.15
N ASP A 314 -42.59 32.50 46.14
CA ASP A 314 -43.37 32.37 47.40
C ASP A 314 -44.88 32.42 47.08
N ASP A 315 -45.47 31.24 46.85
CA ASP A 315 -46.78 31.12 46.17
C ASP A 315 -47.95 31.13 47.17
N ASP A 316 -47.73 30.72 48.42
CA ASP A 316 -48.73 30.80 49.50
C ASP A 316 -48.64 32.08 50.39
N GLY A 317 -47.50 32.77 50.37
CA GLY A 317 -47.29 34.07 51.04
C GLY A 317 -46.85 33.99 52.50
N ASP A 318 -46.34 32.85 52.95
CA ASP A 318 -45.64 32.60 54.21
C ASP A 318 -44.36 33.45 54.34
N GLY A 319 -43.63 33.63 53.24
CA GLY A 319 -42.37 34.37 53.17
C GLY A 319 -41.12 33.51 52.98
N LEU A 320 -41.28 32.24 52.62
CA LEU A 320 -40.29 31.30 52.11
C LEU A 320 -40.82 30.72 50.79
N SER A 321 -39.94 30.43 49.82
CA SER A 321 -40.27 29.62 48.63
C SER A 321 -39.83 28.16 48.84
N GLU A 322 -40.26 27.25 47.97
CA GLU A 322 -39.90 25.82 47.99
C GLU A 322 -38.37 25.60 48.10
N CYS A 323 -37.56 26.45 47.45
CA CYS A 323 -36.09 26.41 47.55
C CYS A 323 -35.48 26.99 48.85
N GLU A 324 -36.25 27.71 49.70
CA GLU A 324 -35.82 28.25 51.00
C GLU A 324 -36.29 27.42 52.23
N LEU A 325 -36.61 26.13 52.03
CA LEU A 325 -37.01 25.13 53.05
C LEU A 325 -38.49 25.12 53.45
N ASP A 326 -39.41 25.52 52.56
CA ASP A 326 -40.80 25.07 52.64
C ASP A 326 -40.91 23.62 52.13
N CYS A 327 -41.76 22.80 52.76
CA CYS A 327 -42.02 21.40 52.38
C CYS A 327 -43.44 21.19 51.79
N ASP A 328 -44.20 22.28 51.56
CA ASP A 328 -45.53 22.34 50.95
C ASP A 328 -45.91 23.81 50.62
N ASP A 329 -45.29 24.43 49.60
CA ASP A 329 -45.46 25.84 49.13
C ASP A 329 -46.89 26.17 48.60
N ALA A 330 -47.89 25.39 49.00
CA ALA A 330 -49.31 25.63 48.82
C ALA A 330 -50.09 25.63 50.16
N ASN A 331 -49.40 25.53 51.30
CA ASN A 331 -50.01 25.24 52.61
C ASN A 331 -49.21 25.83 53.80
N PRO A 332 -49.62 27.01 54.35
CA PRO A 332 -48.80 27.86 55.24
C PRO A 332 -48.80 27.39 56.70
N LEU A 333 -48.74 26.07 56.90
CA LEU A 333 -48.70 25.35 58.17
C LEU A 333 -47.70 24.18 58.15
N ARG A 334 -47.17 23.79 56.99
CA ARG A 334 -46.21 22.69 56.84
C ARG A 334 -44.83 23.24 56.47
N PHE A 335 -44.16 23.76 57.47
CA PHE A 335 -42.77 24.23 57.41
C PHE A 335 -42.04 23.83 58.70
N ALA A 336 -40.72 23.93 58.71
CA ALA A 336 -39.87 23.52 59.82
C ALA A 336 -40.25 24.17 61.17
N GLY A 337 -40.89 23.41 62.07
CA GLY A 337 -41.21 23.83 63.45
C GLY A 337 -42.71 23.91 63.84
N SER A 338 -43.59 23.18 63.14
CA SER A 338 -45.03 23.03 63.42
C SER A 338 -45.35 22.02 64.56
N ALA A 339 -46.47 21.27 64.54
CA ALA A 339 -46.81 20.29 65.61
C ALA A 339 -47.75 19.13 65.17
N GLU A 340 -47.43 17.91 65.62
CA GLU A 340 -47.91 16.59 65.13
C GLU A 340 -49.31 16.08 65.57
N LEU A 341 -49.90 15.19 64.74
CA LEU A 341 -51.21 14.53 64.92
C LEU A 341 -51.22 13.02 64.54
N CYS A 342 -52.21 12.28 65.05
CA CYS A 342 -52.40 10.84 64.79
C CYS A 342 -53.20 10.55 63.51
N ASP A 343 -52.68 10.95 62.34
CA ASP A 343 -53.28 10.70 61.03
C ASP A 343 -52.28 10.30 59.91
N GLY A 344 -50.99 10.18 60.23
CA GLY A 344 -49.96 9.61 59.35
C GLY A 344 -49.30 10.61 58.40
N ILE A 345 -49.30 11.90 58.73
CA ILE A 345 -48.65 12.97 57.96
C ILE A 345 -47.69 13.76 58.86
N ASP A 346 -46.45 13.93 58.42
CA ASP A 346 -45.45 14.80 59.04
C ASP A 346 -45.86 16.27 58.87
N ASN A 347 -46.11 16.96 60.00
CA ASN A 347 -46.59 18.35 60.04
C ASN A 347 -45.49 19.36 60.36
N ASP A 348 -44.41 18.99 61.04
CA ASP A 348 -43.31 19.89 61.40
C ASP A 348 -42.04 19.75 60.56
N CYS A 349 -42.02 18.80 59.62
CA CYS A 349 -40.94 18.49 58.68
C CYS A 349 -39.59 18.20 59.37
N ASP A 350 -39.61 17.76 60.65
CA ASP A 350 -38.50 17.07 61.31
C ASP A 350 -38.79 15.56 61.42
N PRO A 351 -38.26 14.73 60.51
CA PRO A 351 -38.48 13.28 60.52
C PRO A 351 -37.89 12.56 61.76
N ALA A 352 -37.29 13.27 62.72
CA ALA A 352 -36.71 12.71 63.93
C ALA A 352 -37.60 12.71 65.19
N THR A 353 -38.76 13.41 65.25
CA THR A 353 -39.50 13.58 66.54
C THR A 353 -41.02 13.39 66.60
N ALA A 354 -41.59 12.37 65.94
CA ALA A 354 -42.89 11.81 66.33
C ALA A 354 -42.74 10.47 67.09
N ALA A 355 -42.93 10.48 68.43
CA ALA A 355 -42.89 9.26 69.24
C ALA A 355 -43.95 9.26 70.37
N LEU A 356 -44.52 8.08 70.64
CA LEU A 356 -45.44 7.73 71.74
C LEU A 356 -46.95 8.06 71.54
N GLY A 357 -47.55 7.57 70.46
CA GLY A 357 -49.02 7.61 70.23
C GLY A 357 -49.73 6.25 70.10
N GLY A 358 -49.02 5.17 69.73
CA GLY A 358 -49.62 3.89 69.34
C GLY A 358 -49.57 3.60 67.84
N GLU A 359 -48.86 4.44 67.08
CA GLU A 359 -48.51 4.21 65.67
C GLU A 359 -47.11 3.58 65.50
N VAL A 360 -46.74 2.69 66.43
CA VAL A 360 -45.57 1.84 66.23
C VAL A 360 -46.08 0.48 65.80
N ASP A 361 -45.68 0.09 64.60
CA ASP A 361 -45.60 -1.29 64.12
C ASP A 361 -44.39 -1.93 64.84
N ALA A 362 -44.65 -2.91 65.72
CA ALA A 362 -43.66 -3.35 66.71
C ALA A 362 -42.87 -4.59 66.28
N ASP A 363 -43.40 -5.41 65.39
CA ASP A 363 -42.67 -6.50 64.76
C ASP A 363 -42.00 -6.06 63.44
N GLY A 364 -42.66 -5.22 62.64
CA GLY A 364 -42.14 -4.49 61.48
C GLY A 364 -42.92 -4.68 60.17
N ASP A 365 -44.18 -5.13 60.20
CA ASP A 365 -44.98 -5.56 59.04
C ASP A 365 -45.78 -4.42 58.34
N LEU A 366 -45.68 -3.19 58.87
CA LEU A 366 -46.40 -1.97 58.49
C LEU A 366 -47.89 -1.90 58.89
N VAL A 367 -48.41 -2.86 59.66
CA VAL A 367 -49.71 -2.79 60.33
C VAL A 367 -49.51 -2.27 61.75
N LEU A 368 -50.00 -1.05 62.02
CA LEU A 368 -49.86 -0.45 63.34
C LEU A 368 -50.42 -1.36 64.45
N SER A 369 -49.68 -1.52 65.55
CA SER A 369 -50.00 -2.33 66.76
C SER A 369 -51.41 -2.25 67.36
N CYS A 370 -52.24 -1.30 66.91
CA CYS A 370 -53.65 -1.21 67.25
C CYS A 370 -54.61 -1.98 66.31
N LEU A 371 -54.09 -2.65 65.27
CA LEU A 371 -54.88 -3.33 64.21
C LEU A 371 -54.43 -4.77 63.88
N ASP A 372 -53.28 -5.22 64.36
CA ASP A 372 -52.68 -6.52 64.00
C ASP A 372 -53.04 -7.72 64.94
N CYS A 373 -52.88 -8.97 64.46
CA CYS A 373 -53.12 -10.22 65.19
C CYS A 373 -51.89 -10.79 65.95
N ASP A 374 -50.63 -10.50 65.59
CA ASP A 374 -49.42 -10.97 66.29
C ASP A 374 -48.19 -10.02 66.23
N ASP A 375 -48.40 -8.76 66.66
CA ASP A 375 -47.45 -7.63 66.85
C ASP A 375 -46.30 -7.91 67.87
N ASP A 376 -45.77 -9.14 67.92
CA ASP A 376 -44.57 -9.54 68.66
C ASP A 376 -43.40 -9.81 67.68
N PRO A 377 -42.32 -9.00 67.68
CA PRO A 377 -41.11 -9.26 66.88
C PRO A 377 -40.44 -10.62 67.11
N ALA A 378 -40.86 -11.39 68.11
CA ALA A 378 -40.43 -12.77 68.31
C ALA A 378 -41.21 -13.82 67.47
N SER A 379 -42.40 -13.48 66.97
CA SER A 379 -43.23 -14.32 66.08
C SER A 379 -42.79 -14.19 64.62
N GLY A 380 -42.62 -12.94 64.17
CA GLY A 380 -42.10 -12.57 62.86
C GLY A 380 -43.15 -12.02 61.90
N LEU A 381 -42.68 -11.07 61.09
CA LEU A 381 -43.32 -10.15 60.11
C LEU A 381 -44.43 -10.64 59.15
N LEU A 382 -44.86 -11.89 59.23
CA LEU A 382 -45.63 -12.55 58.16
C LEU A 382 -47.02 -13.03 58.60
N VAL A 383 -47.42 -12.79 59.85
CA VAL A 383 -48.69 -13.27 60.42
C VAL A 383 -49.65 -12.11 60.67
N PHE A 384 -50.30 -11.66 59.61
CA PHE A 384 -51.23 -10.51 59.64
C PHE A 384 -52.49 -10.76 58.81
N PRO A 385 -53.62 -10.08 59.08
CA PRO A 385 -54.89 -10.34 58.40
C PRO A 385 -54.83 -10.09 56.89
N GLY A 386 -54.83 -11.18 56.10
CA GLY A 386 -54.70 -11.12 54.64
C GLY A 386 -53.28 -11.20 54.10
N ALA A 387 -52.34 -11.76 54.87
CA ALA A 387 -51.05 -12.23 54.36
C ALA A 387 -51.22 -13.34 53.29
N THR A 388 -50.12 -13.91 52.81
CA THR A 388 -50.15 -15.00 51.83
C THR A 388 -49.56 -16.26 52.44
N GLU A 389 -50.36 -17.32 52.53
CA GLU A 389 -49.97 -18.64 53.01
C GLU A 389 -48.67 -19.14 52.34
N VAL A 390 -47.79 -19.72 53.16
CA VAL A 390 -46.61 -20.50 52.73
C VAL A 390 -46.61 -21.88 53.41
N CYS A 391 -45.95 -22.88 52.84
CA CYS A 391 -45.92 -24.29 53.30
C CYS A 391 -45.12 -24.47 54.62
N ASN A 392 -45.49 -23.76 55.70
CA ASN A 392 -44.78 -23.68 56.97
C ASN A 392 -45.55 -24.32 58.16
N SER A 393 -46.82 -24.70 57.96
CA SER A 393 -47.79 -25.21 58.94
C SER A 393 -48.20 -24.23 60.05
N VAL A 394 -48.22 -22.94 59.72
CA VAL A 394 -48.82 -21.81 60.43
C VAL A 394 -50.10 -21.39 59.65
N ASP A 395 -50.90 -20.50 60.24
CA ASP A 395 -52.11 -19.88 59.68
C ASP A 395 -51.69 -18.41 59.46
N ASP A 396 -51.05 -18.14 58.31
CA ASP A 396 -50.27 -16.91 58.10
C ASP A 396 -51.21 -15.70 57.89
N ASP A 397 -52.34 -15.89 57.20
CA ASP A 397 -53.29 -14.82 56.88
C ASP A 397 -54.36 -14.55 57.95
N CYS A 398 -54.28 -15.24 59.09
CA CYS A 398 -55.22 -15.19 60.21
C CYS A 398 -56.68 -15.60 59.84
N ASP A 399 -56.93 -16.37 58.74
CA ASP A 399 -58.29 -16.80 58.31
C ASP A 399 -58.85 -18.05 59.00
N GLY A 400 -57.99 -18.93 59.55
CA GLY A 400 -58.40 -20.17 60.20
C GLY A 400 -58.13 -21.47 59.42
N SER A 401 -57.38 -21.40 58.32
CA SER A 401 -56.85 -22.55 57.57
C SER A 401 -55.32 -22.60 57.59
N ILE A 402 -54.71 -23.68 57.09
CA ILE A 402 -53.25 -23.92 57.18
C ILE A 402 -52.77 -24.58 55.88
N ASP A 403 -51.78 -23.96 55.24
CA ASP A 403 -51.04 -24.43 54.06
C ASP A 403 -51.91 -24.69 52.80
N VAL A 404 -53.06 -24.03 52.59
CA VAL A 404 -53.98 -24.33 51.46
C VAL A 404 -53.93 -23.30 50.34
N GLY A 405 -53.27 -23.65 49.23
CA GLY A 405 -53.03 -22.72 48.11
C GLY A 405 -51.82 -21.82 48.37
N ALA A 406 -50.84 -22.36 49.10
CA ALA A 406 -49.63 -21.68 49.52
C ALA A 406 -48.81 -21.21 48.31
N SER A 407 -48.16 -20.06 48.45
CA SER A 407 -47.44 -19.38 47.36
C SER A 407 -46.11 -20.05 46.97
N ASP A 408 -45.57 -20.91 47.83
CA ASP A 408 -44.32 -21.65 47.67
C ASP A 408 -44.53 -23.15 47.33
N GLU A 409 -45.74 -23.55 46.93
CA GLU A 409 -46.00 -24.91 46.42
C GLU A 409 -45.05 -25.24 45.25
N SER A 410 -44.16 -26.22 45.45
CA SER A 410 -43.13 -26.57 44.48
C SER A 410 -43.68 -27.36 43.29
N THR A 411 -43.16 -27.09 42.09
CA THR A 411 -43.41 -27.91 40.90
C THR A 411 -42.42 -29.07 40.84
N TRP A 412 -42.93 -30.27 40.58
CA TRP A 412 -42.17 -31.52 40.49
C TRP A 412 -42.32 -32.12 39.08
N TYR A 413 -41.26 -32.73 38.56
CA TYR A 413 -41.10 -33.20 37.18
C TYR A 413 -40.99 -34.73 37.14
N PHE A 414 -41.59 -35.39 36.15
CA PHE A 414 -41.59 -36.85 36.08
C PHE A 414 -40.22 -37.40 35.66
N ASP A 415 -39.62 -38.21 36.53
CA ASP A 415 -38.36 -38.94 36.30
C ASP A 415 -38.70 -40.29 35.66
N ALA A 416 -38.27 -40.49 34.41
CA ALA A 416 -38.74 -41.55 33.53
C ALA A 416 -37.79 -42.76 33.44
N ASP A 417 -36.48 -42.56 33.56
CA ASP A 417 -35.46 -43.60 33.48
C ASP A 417 -34.70 -43.84 34.81
N GLY A 418 -34.81 -42.91 35.78
CA GLY A 418 -34.39 -43.09 37.17
C GLY A 418 -33.03 -42.49 37.52
N ASP A 419 -32.52 -41.51 36.76
CA ASP A 419 -31.23 -40.86 37.03
C ASP A 419 -31.29 -39.77 38.12
N GLY A 420 -32.48 -39.21 38.38
CA GLY A 420 -32.74 -38.17 39.37
C GLY A 420 -33.09 -36.78 38.81
N PHE A 421 -33.10 -36.63 37.48
CA PHE A 421 -33.64 -35.50 36.74
C PHE A 421 -34.97 -35.88 36.09
N GLY A 422 -35.78 -34.88 35.71
CA GLY A 422 -37.14 -35.12 35.22
C GLY A 422 -37.47 -34.27 34.00
N GLY A 423 -38.24 -34.86 33.09
CA GLY A 423 -38.64 -34.21 31.84
C GLY A 423 -39.62 -33.05 32.07
N PHE A 424 -39.40 -31.94 31.37
CA PHE A 424 -40.20 -30.71 31.48
C PHE A 424 -41.67 -30.87 31.03
N LEU A 425 -42.02 -31.96 30.34
CA LEU A 425 -43.34 -32.17 29.72
C LEU A 425 -44.43 -32.69 30.67
N LEU A 426 -44.08 -33.21 31.86
CA LEU A 426 -45.05 -33.83 32.77
C LEU A 426 -44.81 -33.43 34.24
N THR A 427 -45.63 -32.51 34.75
CA THR A 427 -45.42 -31.90 36.07
C THR A 427 -46.61 -32.00 37.03
N GLN A 428 -46.35 -31.82 38.33
CA GLN A 428 -47.35 -31.68 39.41
C GLN A 428 -46.89 -30.65 40.45
N VAL A 429 -47.82 -29.90 41.05
CA VAL A 429 -47.56 -28.85 42.06
C VAL A 429 -48.00 -29.34 43.45
N ALA A 430 -47.13 -29.24 44.45
CA ALA A 430 -47.40 -29.56 45.86
C ALA A 430 -46.24 -29.14 46.79
N CYS A 431 -46.53 -28.88 48.08
CA CYS A 431 -45.51 -28.67 49.13
C CYS A 431 -44.51 -29.85 49.33
N ALA A 432 -44.73 -31.04 48.73
CA ALA A 432 -43.82 -32.18 48.85
C ALA A 432 -43.89 -33.14 47.64
N ALA A 433 -42.75 -33.77 47.32
CA ALA A 433 -42.54 -34.61 46.15
C ALA A 433 -43.59 -35.73 45.96
N PRO A 434 -44.37 -35.71 44.86
CA PRO A 434 -45.18 -36.84 44.43
C PRO A 434 -44.30 -38.06 44.08
N THR A 435 -44.82 -39.27 44.30
CA THR A 435 -44.05 -40.50 44.01
C THR A 435 -43.78 -40.66 42.51
N GLY A 436 -42.51 -40.72 42.13
CA GLY A 436 -42.05 -40.78 40.73
C GLY A 436 -41.81 -39.41 40.10
N TYR A 437 -41.69 -38.35 40.90
CA TYR A 437 -41.36 -37.01 40.45
C TYR A 437 -40.17 -36.46 41.27
N VAL A 438 -39.32 -35.66 40.63
CA VAL A 438 -38.13 -35.00 41.17
C VAL A 438 -38.22 -33.49 41.03
N ALA A 439 -37.36 -32.72 41.70
CA ALA A 439 -37.39 -31.26 41.65
C ALA A 439 -36.71 -30.67 40.41
N SER A 440 -35.78 -31.41 39.80
CA SER A 440 -34.95 -30.95 38.68
C SER A 440 -35.65 -31.18 37.34
N SER A 441 -35.69 -30.17 36.48
CA SER A 441 -36.42 -30.17 35.19
C SER A 441 -35.56 -30.32 33.93
N ASN A 442 -34.27 -30.59 34.12
CA ASN A 442 -33.22 -30.24 33.17
C ASN A 442 -32.60 -31.45 32.45
N ASP A 443 -33.31 -32.57 32.44
CA ASP A 443 -33.02 -33.72 31.59
C ASP A 443 -33.26 -33.35 30.11
N CYS A 444 -32.22 -33.48 29.28
CA CYS A 444 -32.27 -33.17 27.85
C CYS A 444 -32.65 -34.37 26.97
N VAL A 445 -32.64 -35.60 27.51
CA VAL A 445 -32.96 -36.85 26.79
C VAL A 445 -33.71 -37.81 27.73
N GLU A 446 -35.05 -37.64 27.83
CA GLU A 446 -36.01 -38.29 28.77
C GLU A 446 -36.01 -39.85 28.89
N LEU A 447 -35.08 -40.56 28.27
CA LEU A 447 -34.94 -42.03 28.25
C LEU A 447 -33.47 -42.52 28.27
N ASP A 448 -32.47 -41.63 28.40
CA ASP A 448 -31.05 -42.00 28.51
C ASP A 448 -30.40 -41.53 29.83
N PRO A 449 -30.16 -42.44 30.80
CA PRO A 449 -29.65 -42.10 32.13
C PRO A 449 -28.14 -41.78 32.16
N ASN A 450 -27.59 -41.31 31.05
CA ASN A 450 -26.24 -40.78 30.91
C ASN A 450 -26.23 -39.34 30.36
N SER A 451 -27.40 -38.78 30.01
CA SER A 451 -27.57 -37.47 29.38
C SER A 451 -28.30 -36.52 30.35
N TYR A 452 -27.58 -35.97 31.32
CA TYR A 452 -28.13 -35.15 32.41
C TYR A 452 -27.16 -34.05 32.90
N PRO A 453 -27.67 -32.97 33.53
CA PRO A 453 -26.88 -31.88 34.10
C PRO A 453 -25.67 -32.32 34.93
N GLY A 454 -24.47 -32.14 34.36
CA GLY A 454 -23.19 -32.50 35.00
C GLY A 454 -22.77 -33.97 34.86
N ALA A 455 -23.25 -34.67 33.83
CA ALA A 455 -22.61 -35.90 33.34
C ALA A 455 -21.17 -35.62 32.83
N ILE A 456 -20.48 -36.66 32.37
CA ILE A 456 -19.14 -36.53 31.77
C ILE A 456 -19.28 -36.67 30.26
N GLU A 457 -18.98 -35.59 29.54
CA GLU A 457 -18.92 -35.54 28.08
C GLU A 457 -18.04 -36.64 27.46
N VAL A 458 -18.52 -37.18 26.34
CA VAL A 458 -17.81 -38.13 25.48
C VAL A 458 -17.95 -37.64 24.05
N CYS A 459 -16.85 -37.45 23.31
CA CYS A 459 -16.89 -36.95 21.93
C CYS A 459 -17.59 -37.95 20.96
N ASP A 460 -18.91 -37.94 20.97
CA ASP A 460 -19.82 -38.80 20.20
C ASP A 460 -20.96 -38.05 19.50
N GLY A 461 -21.04 -36.73 19.70
CA GLY A 461 -22.00 -35.83 19.06
C GLY A 461 -23.32 -35.67 19.82
N VAL A 462 -23.35 -36.01 21.11
CA VAL A 462 -24.47 -35.80 22.03
C VAL A 462 -24.01 -34.91 23.18
N ASP A 463 -24.77 -33.85 23.45
CA ASP A 463 -24.66 -33.03 24.68
C ASP A 463 -25.06 -33.92 25.88
N ASN A 464 -24.08 -34.51 26.57
CA ASN A 464 -24.32 -35.47 27.65
C ASN A 464 -24.55 -34.74 28.98
N ASP A 465 -23.89 -33.61 29.21
CA ASP A 465 -24.04 -32.83 30.44
C ASP A 465 -25.21 -31.81 30.39
N CYS A 466 -25.98 -31.79 29.29
CA CYS A 466 -27.12 -30.91 29.02
C CYS A 466 -26.82 -29.41 29.16
N ASN A 467 -25.58 -28.97 28.92
CA ASN A 467 -25.18 -27.56 29.04
C ASN A 467 -25.52 -26.70 27.81
N GLY A 468 -25.92 -27.33 26.69
CA GLY A 468 -26.24 -26.68 25.42
C GLY A 468 -25.07 -26.67 24.42
N GLN A 469 -23.93 -27.28 24.76
CA GLN A 469 -22.75 -27.46 23.92
C GLN A 469 -22.48 -28.95 23.75
N VAL A 470 -22.17 -29.37 22.53
CA VAL A 470 -21.90 -30.78 22.21
C VAL A 470 -20.39 -31.02 22.26
N ASP A 471 -19.95 -32.02 23.02
CA ASP A 471 -18.57 -32.50 23.11
C ASP A 471 -17.54 -31.52 23.77
N ASP A 472 -17.97 -30.62 24.67
CA ASP A 472 -17.10 -29.54 25.26
C ASP A 472 -16.16 -30.01 26.40
N GLY A 473 -16.40 -31.19 26.98
CA GLY A 473 -15.72 -31.60 28.22
C GLY A 473 -14.28 -32.09 28.06
N ALA A 474 -13.34 -31.43 28.74
CA ALA A 474 -11.90 -31.75 28.81
C ALA A 474 -11.51 -33.16 29.34
N ALA A 475 -12.48 -34.04 29.64
CA ALA A 475 -12.26 -35.44 29.99
C ALA A 475 -12.37 -36.40 28.79
N ALA A 476 -12.75 -35.90 27.61
CA ALA A 476 -12.77 -36.68 26.39
C ALA A 476 -11.36 -37.17 25.98
N VAL A 477 -11.30 -38.32 25.31
CA VAL A 477 -10.04 -38.87 24.76
C VAL A 477 -9.74 -38.17 23.44
N GLY A 478 -9.34 -36.91 23.53
CA GLY A 478 -8.95 -36.06 22.39
C GLY A 478 -7.60 -36.42 21.78
N SER A 479 -7.27 -35.75 20.67
CA SER A 479 -5.91 -35.75 20.11
C SER A 479 -4.99 -34.90 20.97
N SER A 480 -3.69 -35.25 20.99
CA SER A 480 -2.65 -34.38 21.53
C SER A 480 -2.25 -33.37 20.47
N TRP A 481 -2.28 -32.10 20.84
CA TRP A 481 -1.89 -30.94 20.05
C TRP A 481 -0.71 -30.25 20.73
N PHE A 482 0.23 -29.73 19.96
CA PHE A 482 1.46 -29.10 20.42
C PHE A 482 1.36 -27.60 20.16
N ALA A 483 1.83 -26.75 21.07
CA ALA A 483 1.84 -25.30 20.82
C ALA A 483 2.60 -25.01 19.53
N ASP A 484 2.22 -23.93 18.84
CA ASP A 484 2.81 -23.47 17.58
C ASP A 484 2.84 -21.94 17.71
N ALA A 485 3.90 -21.42 18.34
CA ALA A 485 3.92 -20.02 18.79
C ALA A 485 4.49 -19.03 17.75
N ASP A 486 5.19 -19.52 16.73
CA ASP A 486 5.63 -18.75 15.56
C ASP A 486 4.79 -18.98 14.28
N ALA A 487 3.88 -19.98 14.31
CA ALA A 487 2.91 -20.31 13.25
C ALA A 487 3.48 -21.00 12.00
N ASP A 488 4.56 -21.78 12.11
CA ASP A 488 5.17 -22.52 10.99
C ASP A 488 4.48 -23.86 10.64
N GLY A 489 3.66 -24.40 11.54
CA GLY A 489 2.93 -25.67 11.36
C GLY A 489 3.57 -26.92 11.99
N TYR A 490 4.73 -26.76 12.62
CA TYR A 490 5.33 -27.63 13.63
C TYR A 490 4.96 -27.09 15.03
N GLY A 491 5.45 -27.74 16.08
CA GLY A 491 5.10 -27.31 17.43
C GLY A 491 5.80 -28.02 18.57
N ASP A 492 5.98 -27.30 19.68
CA ASP A 492 6.79 -27.71 20.85
C ASP A 492 6.35 -29.07 21.44
N PRO A 493 7.17 -30.15 21.34
CA PRO A 493 6.91 -31.42 22.01
C PRO A 493 6.88 -31.32 23.55
N GLY A 494 7.38 -30.22 24.14
CA GLY A 494 7.28 -29.86 25.55
C GLY A 494 5.93 -29.29 25.98
N THR A 495 5.17 -28.66 25.08
CA THR A 495 3.95 -27.90 25.39
C THR A 495 2.72 -28.52 24.71
N VAL A 496 2.21 -29.59 25.33
CA VAL A 496 1.10 -30.38 24.80
C VAL A 496 -0.25 -30.09 25.47
N LEU A 497 -1.29 -29.89 24.66
CA LEU A 497 -2.70 -29.77 25.04
C LEU A 497 -3.51 -30.96 24.47
N THR A 498 -4.60 -31.36 25.11
CA THR A 498 -5.47 -32.45 24.62
C THR A 498 -6.87 -31.92 24.37
N ALA A 499 -7.38 -32.07 23.13
CA ALA A 499 -8.67 -31.53 22.70
C ALA A 499 -9.28 -32.37 21.55
N CYS A 500 -10.61 -32.37 21.39
CA CYS A 500 -11.28 -33.09 20.31
C CYS A 500 -11.22 -32.36 18.95
N SER A 501 -10.92 -31.06 18.93
CA SER A 501 -10.63 -30.24 17.75
C SER A 501 -9.32 -29.47 17.93
N GLN A 502 -8.77 -28.89 16.85
CA GLN A 502 -7.52 -28.13 16.89
C GLN A 502 -7.69 -26.85 17.72
N PRO A 503 -6.95 -26.68 18.83
CA PRO A 503 -6.92 -25.41 19.56
C PRO A 503 -6.21 -24.34 18.71
N ALA A 504 -6.61 -23.07 18.85
CA ALA A 504 -5.91 -21.97 18.19
C ALA A 504 -4.49 -21.81 18.77
N GLY A 505 -3.48 -21.68 17.89
CA GLY A 505 -2.06 -21.66 18.28
C GLY A 505 -1.50 -23.03 18.67
N PHE A 506 -2.11 -24.12 18.20
CA PHE A 506 -1.60 -25.49 18.39
C PHE A 506 -1.77 -26.32 17.11
N VAL A 507 -0.86 -27.26 16.86
CA VAL A 507 -0.87 -28.17 15.70
C VAL A 507 -0.72 -29.64 16.10
N LEU A 508 -0.85 -30.55 15.13
CA LEU A 508 -0.73 -32.01 15.36
C LEU A 508 0.70 -32.53 15.24
N ASN A 509 1.60 -31.74 14.64
CA ASN A 509 3.00 -32.08 14.42
C ASN A 509 3.83 -31.66 15.65
N SER A 510 4.81 -32.46 16.05
CA SER A 510 5.47 -32.33 17.37
C SER A 510 7.00 -32.34 17.27
N LEU A 511 7.52 -31.86 16.14
CA LEU A 511 8.91 -32.08 15.75
C LEU A 511 9.73 -30.78 15.71
N ASP A 512 9.17 -29.70 16.23
CA ASP A 512 9.86 -28.43 16.43
C ASP A 512 10.93 -28.54 17.52
N CYS A 513 12.03 -27.83 17.35
CA CYS A 513 13.11 -27.72 18.32
C CYS A 513 13.30 -26.31 18.91
N ASP A 514 12.72 -25.25 18.32
CA ASP A 514 12.67 -23.88 18.84
C ASP A 514 11.40 -23.13 18.38
N ASP A 515 10.26 -23.47 19.00
CA ASP A 515 8.86 -22.99 18.83
C ASP A 515 8.63 -21.45 18.84
N GLY A 516 9.71 -20.65 18.93
CA GLY A 516 9.70 -19.20 18.78
C GLY A 516 10.45 -18.69 17.56
N ASN A 517 10.83 -19.58 16.63
CA ASN A 517 11.62 -19.31 15.45
C ASN A 517 11.15 -20.19 14.26
N SER A 518 10.31 -19.65 13.39
CA SER A 518 9.70 -20.33 12.23
C SER A 518 10.67 -20.76 11.12
N ALA A 519 11.98 -20.72 11.38
CA ALA A 519 13.04 -21.29 10.57
C ALA A 519 13.73 -22.49 11.24
N ALA A 520 13.28 -22.93 12.41
CA ALA A 520 13.86 -23.99 13.24
C ALA A 520 12.97 -25.24 13.31
N HIS A 521 12.74 -25.87 12.15
CA HIS A 521 11.85 -27.03 12.04
C HIS A 521 12.37 -28.07 11.03
N PRO A 522 11.96 -29.36 11.13
CA PRO A 522 12.40 -30.39 10.22
C PRO A 522 12.13 -30.12 8.74
N GLY A 523 13.18 -30.22 7.93
CA GLY A 523 13.10 -30.09 6.46
C GLY A 523 13.31 -28.68 5.91
N THR A 524 13.75 -27.74 6.75
CA THR A 524 14.42 -26.49 6.35
C THR A 524 15.81 -26.78 5.77
N TYR A 525 16.62 -25.72 5.59
CA TYR A 525 18.06 -25.81 5.35
C TYR A 525 18.79 -25.13 6.50
N GLU A 526 19.91 -25.71 6.92
CA GLU A 526 20.83 -25.10 7.88
C GLU A 526 21.40 -23.77 7.39
N VAL A 527 21.60 -22.87 8.34
CA VAL A 527 22.21 -21.55 8.19
C VAL A 527 23.27 -21.42 9.28
N CYS A 528 24.44 -20.87 8.96
CA CYS A 528 25.53 -20.62 9.90
C CYS A 528 25.17 -19.49 10.90
N ASP A 529 24.22 -19.72 11.80
CA ASP A 529 23.73 -18.76 12.80
C ASP A 529 23.81 -19.26 14.26
N GLY A 530 24.17 -20.52 14.47
CA GLY A 530 24.28 -21.17 15.77
C GLY A 530 22.99 -21.82 16.30
N VAL A 531 21.95 -21.94 15.46
CA VAL A 531 20.70 -22.66 15.72
C VAL A 531 20.72 -24.02 15.00
N ASP A 532 19.98 -25.00 15.53
CA ASP A 532 19.65 -26.28 14.87
C ASP A 532 18.42 -25.99 14.00
N ASN A 533 18.60 -25.43 12.80
CA ASN A 533 17.50 -24.97 11.95
C ASN A 533 16.68 -26.14 11.40
N ASP A 534 17.29 -27.29 11.12
CA ASP A 534 16.60 -28.48 10.56
C ASP A 534 16.20 -29.54 11.60
N CYS A 535 16.49 -29.28 12.87
CA CYS A 535 16.18 -30.13 14.03
C CYS A 535 16.71 -31.57 13.94
N ASP A 536 17.79 -31.84 13.18
CA ASP A 536 18.44 -33.17 13.17
C ASP A 536 19.34 -33.44 14.39
N GLY A 537 19.69 -32.38 15.14
CA GLY A 537 20.58 -32.43 16.32
C GLY A 537 22.04 -32.08 16.02
N ALA A 538 22.35 -31.67 14.80
CA ALA A 538 23.52 -30.86 14.46
C ALA A 538 23.25 -29.37 14.71
N VAL A 539 24.28 -28.55 14.52
CA VAL A 539 24.22 -27.08 14.50
C VAL A 539 25.32 -26.64 13.55
N ASP A 540 25.00 -25.83 12.54
CA ASP A 540 25.95 -25.26 11.58
C ASP A 540 26.79 -26.31 10.80
N GLU A 541 26.25 -27.45 10.37
CA GLU A 541 27.07 -28.49 9.71
C GLU A 541 27.38 -28.24 8.22
N ALA A 542 28.14 -29.19 7.63
CA ALA A 542 28.70 -29.07 6.29
C ALA A 542 27.64 -29.25 5.18
N GLY A 543 26.81 -28.22 5.02
CA GLY A 543 25.72 -28.13 4.05
C GLY A 543 24.98 -26.78 4.06
N ALA A 544 25.18 -25.97 5.11
CA ALA A 544 24.49 -24.70 5.32
C ALA A 544 24.60 -23.70 4.15
N LEU A 545 23.53 -22.93 3.93
CA LEU A 545 23.36 -22.10 2.73
C LEU A 545 24.33 -20.91 2.61
N ASN A 546 24.92 -20.46 3.72
CA ASN A 546 25.80 -19.28 3.81
C ASN A 546 27.24 -19.62 4.25
N THR A 547 27.73 -20.85 4.03
CA THR A 547 29.12 -21.22 4.37
C THR A 547 30.16 -20.31 3.72
N THR A 548 31.15 -19.87 4.49
CA THR A 548 32.31 -19.11 4.00
C THR A 548 33.29 -20.03 3.28
N LEU A 549 33.92 -19.53 2.21
CA LEU A 549 35.02 -20.20 1.53
C LEU A 549 36.35 -19.89 2.24
N TRP A 550 37.05 -20.94 2.64
CA TRP A 550 38.33 -20.85 3.32
C TRP A 550 39.44 -21.44 2.43
N TYR A 551 40.51 -20.68 2.22
CA TYR A 551 41.70 -21.01 1.44
C TYR A 551 42.79 -21.54 2.36
N ILE A 552 43.67 -22.43 1.89
CA ILE A 552 44.75 -22.95 2.75
C ILE A 552 45.71 -21.81 3.08
N ASP A 553 46.08 -21.71 4.35
CA ASP A 553 47.03 -20.76 4.95
C ASP A 553 48.03 -21.60 5.75
N ALA A 554 49.16 -21.94 5.12
CA ALA A 554 50.09 -22.93 5.66
C ALA A 554 51.29 -22.35 6.42
N ASP A 555 51.55 -21.05 6.33
CA ASP A 555 52.59 -20.33 7.09
C ASP A 555 52.01 -19.43 8.22
N GLY A 556 50.75 -18.98 8.12
CA GLY A 556 49.99 -18.32 9.17
C GLY A 556 49.95 -16.79 9.08
N ASP A 557 50.11 -16.18 7.90
CA ASP A 557 50.06 -14.72 7.72
C ASP A 557 48.64 -14.13 7.68
N GLY A 558 47.63 -14.93 7.29
CA GLY A 558 46.22 -14.53 7.18
C GLY A 558 45.72 -14.31 5.75
N TYR A 559 46.56 -14.52 4.74
CA TYR A 559 46.17 -14.79 3.36
C TYR A 559 46.25 -16.30 3.10
N GLY A 560 45.67 -16.74 1.99
CA GLY A 560 45.71 -18.16 1.64
C GLY A 560 45.53 -18.41 0.15
N ARG A 561 45.85 -19.64 -0.25
CA ARG A 561 45.96 -19.99 -1.67
C ARG A 561 44.67 -20.52 -2.28
N LEU A 562 44.35 -20.06 -3.49
CA LEU A 562 43.21 -20.48 -4.33
C LEU A 562 43.09 -22.01 -4.63
N SER A 563 44.03 -22.86 -4.18
CA SER A 563 44.02 -24.29 -4.47
C SER A 563 43.15 -25.10 -3.49
N ALA A 564 41.97 -25.50 -3.96
CA ALA A 564 41.02 -26.40 -3.27
C ALA A 564 40.47 -25.83 -1.93
N PRO A 565 39.72 -24.71 -1.98
CA PRO A 565 39.10 -24.12 -0.80
C PRO A 565 38.09 -25.07 -0.13
N LEU A 566 37.87 -24.86 1.16
CA LEU A 566 36.90 -25.59 1.99
C LEU A 566 35.71 -24.67 2.33
N SER A 567 34.49 -25.17 2.17
CA SER A 567 33.25 -24.45 2.54
C SER A 567 32.82 -24.87 3.94
N THR A 568 32.90 -23.99 4.93
CA THR A 568 32.50 -24.26 6.34
C THR A 568 32.02 -22.99 7.05
N CYS A 569 31.12 -23.13 8.03
CA CYS A 569 30.61 -22.03 8.84
C CYS A 569 31.65 -21.35 9.76
N SER A 570 32.78 -22.01 10.03
CA SER A 570 33.87 -21.45 10.85
C SER A 570 35.23 -21.76 10.24
N GLN A 571 36.21 -20.88 10.54
CA GLN A 571 37.59 -20.95 10.05
C GLN A 571 38.24 -22.30 10.41
N PRO A 572 38.56 -23.14 9.41
CA PRO A 572 39.37 -24.33 9.64
C PRO A 572 40.78 -23.94 10.09
N THR A 573 41.41 -24.74 10.96
CA THR A 573 42.78 -24.43 11.41
C THR A 573 43.79 -24.57 10.27
N GLY A 574 44.52 -23.49 9.96
CA GLY A 574 45.46 -23.42 8.83
C GLY A 574 44.78 -23.05 7.50
N TYR A 575 43.77 -22.18 7.58
CA TYR A 575 43.03 -21.65 6.45
C TYR A 575 42.62 -20.18 6.71
N ALA A 576 42.63 -19.34 5.68
CA ALA A 576 42.23 -17.93 5.68
C ALA A 576 40.98 -17.68 4.80
N ASP A 577 40.30 -16.54 4.96
CA ASP A 577 39.16 -16.13 4.12
C ASP A 577 39.58 -15.30 2.89
N ASN A 578 40.82 -14.81 2.87
CA ASN A 578 41.43 -14.12 1.73
C ASN A 578 42.22 -15.10 0.84
N ALA A 579 42.15 -14.89 -0.48
CA ALA A 579 42.66 -15.82 -1.50
C ALA A 579 43.91 -15.32 -2.26
N ALA A 580 44.54 -14.25 -1.76
CA ALA A 580 45.44 -13.41 -2.53
C ALA A 580 46.95 -13.69 -2.34
N ASP A 581 47.29 -14.73 -1.58
CA ASP A 581 48.68 -15.17 -1.37
C ASP A 581 49.28 -15.81 -2.64
N CYS A 582 50.55 -15.47 -2.94
CA CYS A 582 51.31 -15.98 -4.08
C CYS A 582 52.29 -17.13 -3.72
N ASP A 583 52.74 -17.26 -2.47
CA ASP A 583 53.56 -18.38 -1.99
C ASP A 583 53.34 -18.78 -0.51
N ASP A 584 52.19 -19.42 -0.23
CA ASP A 584 51.71 -20.31 0.88
C ASP A 584 52.74 -21.19 1.65
N GLU A 585 54.05 -21.02 1.45
CA GLU A 585 55.12 -21.58 2.31
C GLU A 585 56.02 -20.48 2.94
N ASP A 586 55.83 -19.19 2.64
CA ASP A 586 56.63 -18.04 3.13
C ASP A 586 55.79 -16.76 3.37
N ALA A 587 55.41 -16.55 4.65
CA ALA A 587 54.69 -15.41 5.26
C ALA A 587 55.35 -14.02 5.13
N ALA A 588 56.17 -13.82 4.10
CA ALA A 588 56.74 -12.54 3.66
C ALA A 588 56.36 -12.23 2.20
N ASN A 589 55.52 -13.05 1.56
CA ASN A 589 55.10 -12.93 0.17
C ASN A 589 53.57 -12.80 0.11
N ASP A 590 53.05 -11.65 0.56
CA ASP A 590 51.61 -11.38 0.67
C ASP A 590 51.25 -9.94 0.24
N PRO A 591 50.01 -9.68 -0.22
CA PRO A 591 49.59 -8.36 -0.70
C PRO A 591 49.61 -7.29 0.40
N GLY A 592 50.65 -6.45 0.38
CA GLY A 592 50.85 -5.36 1.34
C GLY A 592 52.23 -5.35 1.99
N ASN A 593 53.03 -6.40 1.81
CA ASN A 593 54.44 -6.36 2.14
C ASN A 593 55.23 -5.42 1.21
N VAL A 594 56.38 -4.96 1.70
CA VAL A 594 57.31 -4.10 0.96
C VAL A 594 58.37 -4.99 0.30
N GLU A 595 58.63 -4.80 -1.00
CA GLU A 595 59.68 -5.53 -1.72
C GLU A 595 61.03 -5.46 -1.00
N LEU A 596 61.65 -6.63 -0.79
CA LEU A 596 62.98 -6.76 -0.21
C LEU A 596 63.99 -7.11 -1.32
N CYS A 597 65.24 -6.66 -1.16
CA CYS A 597 66.33 -7.00 -2.08
C CYS A 597 66.84 -8.45 -1.90
N ASP A 598 65.95 -9.45 -1.97
CA ASP A 598 66.27 -10.88 -1.82
C ASP A 598 65.97 -11.73 -3.08
N GLY A 599 65.21 -11.19 -4.04
CA GLY A 599 64.86 -11.82 -5.31
C GLY A 599 63.55 -12.59 -5.32
N GLN A 600 62.65 -12.32 -4.37
CA GLN A 600 61.28 -12.83 -4.31
C GLN A 600 60.25 -11.76 -4.76
N ASP A 601 58.99 -12.16 -4.95
CA ASP A 601 57.84 -11.30 -5.33
C ASP A 601 57.04 -11.06 -4.04
N ASN A 602 57.53 -10.14 -3.18
CA ASN A 602 57.08 -10.08 -1.78
C ASN A 602 55.67 -9.48 -1.61
N ASP A 603 55.18 -8.69 -2.57
CA ASP A 603 53.87 -8.02 -2.51
C ASP A 603 52.80 -8.70 -3.40
N CYS A 604 53.17 -9.80 -4.05
CA CYS A 604 52.36 -10.56 -5.01
C CYS A 604 51.83 -9.75 -6.22
N ASN A 605 52.47 -8.64 -6.59
CA ASN A 605 52.06 -7.85 -7.76
C ASN A 605 52.38 -8.55 -9.10
N GLY A 606 53.22 -9.59 -9.09
CA GLY A 606 53.58 -10.39 -10.27
C GLY A 606 54.93 -10.01 -10.90
N LEU A 607 55.76 -9.23 -10.21
CA LEU A 607 57.09 -8.80 -10.63
C LEU A 607 58.14 -9.18 -9.57
N ALA A 608 59.16 -9.94 -9.97
CA ALA A 608 60.31 -10.22 -9.11
C ALA A 608 61.57 -9.51 -9.66
N ASP A 609 62.18 -8.67 -8.81
CA ASP A 609 63.47 -7.97 -9.01
C ASP A 609 63.55 -7.01 -10.22
N PHE A 610 63.61 -5.71 -9.93
CA PHE A 610 64.20 -4.70 -10.80
C PHE A 610 65.20 -3.80 -10.05
N ASP A 611 66.43 -4.29 -9.80
CA ASP A 611 67.66 -3.74 -10.41
C ASP A 611 68.95 -4.30 -9.77
N ALA A 612 69.78 -4.95 -10.59
CA ALA A 612 71.08 -5.51 -10.19
C ALA A 612 72.23 -4.47 -10.13
N SER A 613 71.92 -3.20 -9.83
CA SER A 613 72.90 -2.10 -9.78
C SER A 613 73.32 -1.67 -8.36
N ALA A 614 72.44 -1.83 -7.36
CA ALA A 614 72.52 -1.19 -6.04
C ALA A 614 73.52 -1.80 -5.02
N GLU A 615 74.54 -2.55 -5.45
CA GLU A 615 75.48 -3.25 -4.55
C GLU A 615 76.95 -2.82 -4.71
N VAL A 616 77.20 -1.59 -5.20
CA VAL A 616 78.56 -1.11 -5.51
C VAL A 616 78.81 0.33 -5.05
N ASP A 617 79.31 0.49 -3.81
CA ASP A 617 80.00 1.69 -3.27
C ASP A 617 80.83 2.38 -4.37
N LEU A 618 80.29 3.46 -4.92
CA LEU A 618 80.74 4.07 -6.17
C LEU A 618 81.65 5.29 -5.94
N ASP A 619 81.48 5.97 -4.81
CA ASP A 619 82.19 7.20 -4.44
C ASP A 619 83.30 7.00 -3.39
N GLY A 620 83.22 5.94 -2.57
CA GLY A 620 84.21 5.55 -1.57
C GLY A 620 83.99 6.03 -0.13
N ASP A 621 82.79 6.44 0.28
CA ASP A 621 82.47 6.78 1.68
C ASP A 621 82.56 5.55 2.63
N GLY A 622 82.13 4.38 2.16
CA GLY A 622 82.04 3.11 2.87
C GLY A 622 80.65 2.45 2.92
N SER A 623 79.65 3.02 2.26
CA SER A 623 78.25 2.63 2.19
C SER A 623 77.92 2.10 0.78
N PRO A 624 77.14 1.00 0.63
CA PRO A 624 76.73 0.50 -0.69
C PRO A 624 75.41 1.14 -1.14
N GLY A 625 75.26 1.45 -2.43
CA GLY A 625 74.11 2.18 -3.03
C GLY A 625 72.69 1.63 -2.87
N CYS A 626 72.45 0.58 -2.07
CA CYS A 626 71.11 0.18 -1.59
C CYS A 626 70.82 0.66 -0.17
N ALA A 627 71.81 1.25 0.51
CA ALA A 627 71.75 1.81 1.86
C ALA A 627 72.40 3.21 1.91
N ASP A 628 72.66 3.80 0.74
CA ASP A 628 73.18 5.14 0.53
C ASP A 628 72.17 5.92 -0.32
N CYS A 629 71.90 7.18 0.04
CA CYS A 629 70.86 7.98 -0.59
C CYS A 629 71.36 8.79 -1.81
N ASP A 630 72.68 9.01 -1.97
CA ASP A 630 73.31 9.37 -3.24
C ASP A 630 74.73 8.77 -3.33
N ASP A 631 74.81 7.53 -3.81
CA ASP A 631 76.03 6.73 -4.12
C ASP A 631 76.99 7.42 -5.13
N GLY A 632 76.73 8.69 -5.50
CA GLY A 632 77.59 9.58 -6.26
C GLY A 632 78.21 10.78 -5.50
N ASP A 633 77.73 11.15 -4.30
CA ASP A 633 78.27 12.28 -3.49
C ASP A 633 78.58 11.90 -2.01
N PRO A 634 79.87 11.86 -1.61
CA PRO A 634 80.30 11.43 -0.26
C PRO A 634 79.90 12.35 0.90
N ALA A 635 79.01 13.32 0.66
CA ALA A 635 78.41 14.19 1.66
C ALA A 635 77.04 13.69 2.15
N ASN A 636 76.33 12.90 1.33
CA ASN A 636 74.98 12.41 1.59
C ASN A 636 75.06 10.92 1.97
N ALA A 637 75.32 10.63 3.24
CA ALA A 637 75.60 9.26 3.69
C ALA A 637 75.16 9.02 5.16
N PRO A 638 74.79 7.78 5.53
CA PRO A 638 74.27 7.42 6.86
C PRO A 638 75.01 8.02 8.07
N GLY A 639 74.46 9.10 8.64
CA GLY A 639 74.98 9.81 9.81
C GLY A 639 75.94 10.99 9.55
N ALA A 640 75.75 11.71 8.44
CA ALA A 640 76.34 13.04 8.21
C ALA A 640 75.64 14.15 9.03
N ALA A 641 75.40 15.35 8.47
CA ALA A 641 74.79 16.48 9.19
C ALA A 641 74.19 17.56 8.29
N GLU A 642 72.90 17.84 8.50
CA GLU A 642 72.00 18.62 7.64
C GLU A 642 72.37 20.08 7.34
N LEU A 643 71.96 20.52 6.15
CA LEU A 643 72.11 21.85 5.58
C LEU A 643 70.82 22.34 4.89
N CYS A 644 70.62 23.66 4.94
CA CYS A 644 69.53 24.36 4.25
C CYS A 644 69.79 24.48 2.73
N ASP A 645 69.70 23.34 2.05
CA ASP A 645 69.76 23.22 0.58
C ASP A 645 68.86 22.13 -0.04
N GLY A 646 68.08 21.38 0.76
CA GLY A 646 66.97 20.54 0.27
C GLY A 646 67.35 19.08 -0.08
N GLU A 647 68.49 18.59 0.39
CA GLU A 647 68.97 17.21 0.19
C GLU A 647 69.07 16.49 1.55
N ASP A 648 68.63 15.23 1.67
CA ASP A 648 68.80 14.40 2.89
C ASP A 648 70.30 14.08 3.06
N ASN A 649 71.02 14.83 3.91
CA ASN A 649 72.47 14.68 4.01
C ASN A 649 72.86 13.48 4.87
N ASP A 650 72.05 13.06 5.86
CA ASP A 650 72.39 11.94 6.76
C ASP A 650 71.74 10.60 6.42
N CYS A 651 71.01 10.52 5.30
CA CYS A 651 70.32 9.35 4.77
C CYS A 651 69.45 8.61 5.80
N THR A 652 68.83 9.34 6.73
CA THR A 652 67.87 8.73 7.68
C THR A 652 66.48 8.54 7.08
N GLY A 653 66.26 8.96 5.84
CA GLY A 653 64.97 8.85 5.14
C GLY A 653 64.00 9.95 5.53
N PHE A 654 64.50 11.02 6.16
CA PHE A 654 63.77 12.19 6.59
C PHE A 654 64.65 13.42 6.33
N ALA A 655 64.47 14.05 5.16
CA ALA A 655 64.71 15.47 5.08
C ALA A 655 63.79 16.15 6.13
N ASP A 656 64.39 16.93 7.03
CA ASP A 656 63.81 17.58 8.22
C ASP A 656 63.02 16.70 9.21
N MET A 657 63.61 16.46 10.40
CA MET A 657 62.86 16.57 11.67
C MET A 657 63.76 17.07 12.83
N ASP A 658 64.15 18.35 12.82
CA ASP A 658 64.10 19.19 14.05
C ASP A 658 64.58 20.65 13.80
N ALA A 659 63.62 21.57 13.76
CA ALA A 659 63.80 23.01 14.03
C ALA A 659 64.65 23.83 13.02
N GLY A 660 64.68 23.41 11.75
CA GLY A 660 65.27 24.15 10.63
C GLY A 660 64.29 25.11 9.92
N GLY A 661 63.13 24.58 9.49
CA GLY A 661 62.16 25.31 8.66
C GLY A 661 62.49 25.16 7.17
N GLU A 662 62.63 23.92 6.72
CA GLU A 662 63.06 23.55 5.36
C GLU A 662 62.11 22.56 4.70
N ALA A 663 60.97 22.27 5.34
CA ALA A 663 59.80 21.74 4.66
C ALA A 663 59.26 22.76 3.65
N ASP A 664 58.61 22.22 2.65
CA ASP A 664 57.69 22.83 1.68
C ASP A 664 56.45 21.93 1.84
N ASP A 665 55.76 22.11 2.98
CA ASP A 665 54.82 21.11 3.55
C ASP A 665 53.54 21.00 2.68
N ASP A 666 53.34 21.95 1.76
CA ASP A 666 52.27 22.01 0.76
C ASP A 666 52.73 21.84 -0.71
N GLY A 667 54.00 22.11 -1.04
CA GLY A 667 54.63 21.77 -2.32
C GLY A 667 54.69 22.89 -3.36
N ASP A 668 54.59 24.16 -2.94
CA ASP A 668 54.58 25.35 -3.80
C ASP A 668 55.98 25.74 -4.36
N GLY A 669 57.05 25.30 -3.68
CA GLY A 669 58.44 25.58 -4.03
C GLY A 669 59.11 26.69 -3.20
N SER A 670 58.40 27.23 -2.21
CA SER A 670 58.92 28.05 -1.12
C SER A 670 59.20 27.17 0.09
N LEU A 671 60.06 27.64 0.99
CA LEU A 671 60.39 26.90 2.21
C LEU A 671 59.73 27.58 3.40
N SER A 672 59.27 26.80 4.37
CA SER A 672 58.77 27.15 5.71
C SER A 672 59.39 28.38 6.39
N CYS A 673 60.68 28.66 6.13
CA CYS A 673 61.39 29.79 6.70
C CYS A 673 61.25 31.13 5.94
N GLU A 674 60.68 31.12 4.72
CA GLU A 674 60.32 32.31 3.93
C GLU A 674 58.79 32.43 3.72
N ASP A 675 58.03 31.35 3.88
CA ASP A 675 56.57 31.31 3.73
C ASP A 675 55.77 31.92 4.91
N CYS A 676 54.50 32.28 4.72
CA CYS A 676 53.61 32.77 5.77
C CYS A 676 52.53 31.80 6.26
N ASP A 677 52.12 30.82 5.46
CA ASP A 677 51.38 29.62 5.90
C ASP A 677 51.76 28.41 5.04
N ASP A 678 52.93 27.84 5.37
CA ASP A 678 53.61 26.64 4.85
C ASP A 678 52.79 25.33 4.92
N SER A 679 51.46 25.43 4.99
CA SER A 679 50.52 24.32 4.89
C SER A 679 49.43 24.57 3.84
N ASP A 680 49.61 25.60 3.02
CA ASP A 680 48.70 26.07 1.98
C ASP A 680 49.51 26.68 0.80
N PRO A 681 49.62 25.96 -0.34
CA PRO A 681 50.56 26.26 -1.43
C PRO A 681 50.15 27.47 -2.28
N GLU A 682 49.15 28.22 -1.81
CA GLU A 682 48.64 29.42 -2.45
C GLU A 682 49.07 30.68 -1.66
N ASN A 683 49.58 30.52 -0.42
CA ASN A 683 49.96 31.59 0.51
C ASN A 683 51.44 31.98 0.45
N VAL A 684 51.92 32.29 -0.75
CA VAL A 684 53.35 32.45 -1.05
C VAL A 684 53.81 33.91 -1.16
N PRO A 685 55.04 34.27 -0.75
CA PRO A 685 55.57 35.63 -0.90
C PRO A 685 55.53 36.21 -2.34
N GLY A 686 54.51 37.04 -2.61
CA GLY A 686 54.23 37.61 -3.93
C GLY A 686 53.35 36.76 -4.84
N GLY A 687 52.49 35.92 -4.25
CA GLY A 687 51.38 35.22 -4.90
C GLY A 687 50.35 36.13 -5.57
N ILE A 688 49.21 35.54 -5.94
CA ILE A 688 48.05 36.27 -6.48
C ILE A 688 46.91 36.01 -5.51
N GLU A 689 46.33 37.08 -4.94
CA GLU A 689 45.15 37.00 -4.07
C GLU A 689 44.08 36.06 -4.65
N GLN A 690 43.75 35.03 -3.88
CA GLN A 690 42.64 34.11 -4.07
C GLN A 690 41.43 34.66 -3.29
N CYS A 691 40.29 33.98 -3.31
CA CYS A 691 39.10 34.46 -2.63
C CYS A 691 38.64 33.55 -1.47
N ASP A 692 39.56 33.36 -0.53
CA ASP A 692 39.46 32.50 0.65
C ASP A 692 39.46 33.30 1.98
N GLY A 693 39.80 34.60 1.93
CA GLY A 693 39.97 35.47 3.09
C GLY A 693 41.34 35.38 3.78
N ALA A 694 42.35 34.78 3.12
CA ALA A 694 43.74 34.70 3.57
C ALA A 694 44.58 35.95 3.19
N ASP A 695 45.91 35.85 3.25
CA ASP A 695 46.90 36.90 2.88
C ASP A 695 47.85 36.26 1.86
N ASN A 696 47.33 35.91 0.67
CA ASN A 696 47.98 34.99 -0.25
C ASN A 696 49.31 35.51 -0.85
N ASP A 697 49.62 36.82 -0.74
CA ASP A 697 50.93 37.38 -1.12
C ASP A 697 51.91 37.61 0.05
N CYS A 698 51.52 37.25 1.27
CA CYS A 698 52.25 37.43 2.53
C CYS A 698 52.69 38.88 2.84
N SER A 699 52.04 39.90 2.29
CA SER A 699 52.49 41.30 2.46
C SER A 699 52.03 41.95 3.77
N GLY A 700 51.10 41.35 4.52
CA GLY A 700 50.88 41.61 5.95
C GLY A 700 49.47 42.01 6.37
N GLY A 701 48.46 41.42 5.73
CA GLY A 701 47.04 41.43 6.10
C GLY A 701 46.12 41.69 4.90
N PRO A 702 44.90 41.13 4.88
CA PRO A 702 44.01 41.10 3.70
C PRO A 702 43.75 42.50 3.12
N ASP A 703 44.03 42.67 1.83
CA ASP A 703 44.02 43.98 1.14
C ASP A 703 42.67 44.27 0.45
N MET A 704 41.81 45.00 1.16
CA MET A 704 40.48 45.49 0.71
C MET A 704 40.46 46.37 -0.57
N ASP A 705 41.50 46.41 -1.39
CA ASP A 705 41.65 47.32 -2.53
C ASP A 705 41.92 46.62 -3.89
N ALA A 706 41.45 45.38 -4.14
CA ALA A 706 41.14 44.89 -5.52
C ALA A 706 40.33 43.58 -5.69
N GLY A 707 40.36 42.63 -4.74
CA GLY A 707 40.06 41.20 -4.97
C GLY A 707 38.60 40.79 -5.07
N GLY A 708 37.81 41.08 -4.04
CA GLY A 708 36.40 40.66 -3.96
C GLY A 708 36.00 39.96 -2.66
N GLU A 709 36.83 39.99 -1.61
CA GLU A 709 36.48 39.38 -0.32
C GLU A 709 35.52 40.24 0.55
N ALA A 710 34.49 40.83 -0.04
CA ALA A 710 33.43 41.53 0.69
C ALA A 710 32.17 40.65 0.76
N ASP A 711 31.59 40.54 1.95
CA ASP A 711 30.21 40.10 2.19
C ASP A 711 29.38 41.38 2.39
N SER A 712 28.81 41.90 1.32
CA SER A 712 28.11 43.20 1.29
C SER A 712 26.61 43.08 1.57
N ASP A 713 26.00 41.94 1.24
CA ASP A 713 24.58 41.67 1.49
C ASP A 713 24.29 40.94 2.82
N GLY A 714 25.25 40.16 3.33
CA GLY A 714 25.19 39.49 4.62
C GLY A 714 24.80 38.01 4.58
N ASP A 715 24.80 37.33 3.43
CA ASP A 715 24.54 35.89 3.34
C ASP A 715 25.70 35.00 3.87
N GLY A 716 26.93 35.53 3.86
CA GLY A 716 28.14 34.87 4.37
C GLY A 716 29.11 34.41 3.28
N SER A 717 28.81 34.67 2.01
CA SER A 717 29.66 34.41 0.84
C SER A 717 30.48 35.66 0.49
N LEU A 718 31.53 35.49 -0.31
CA LEU A 718 32.43 36.58 -0.71
C LEU A 718 32.11 37.02 -2.14
N SER A 719 32.13 38.33 -2.44
CA SER A 719 31.75 39.00 -3.71
C SER A 719 32.44 38.55 -5.02
N CYS A 720 33.20 37.47 -4.95
CA CYS A 720 34.03 36.84 -5.96
C CYS A 720 33.55 35.43 -6.32
N GLU A 721 32.89 34.76 -5.38
CA GLU A 721 32.19 33.48 -5.54
C GLU A 721 30.67 33.70 -5.60
N ASP A 722 30.17 34.68 -4.84
CA ASP A 722 28.82 35.24 -4.90
C ASP A 722 28.55 35.88 -6.28
N CYS A 723 27.43 35.51 -6.91
CA CYS A 723 27.04 36.00 -8.22
C CYS A 723 26.17 37.28 -8.21
N ASP A 724 25.73 37.78 -7.05
CA ASP A 724 25.03 39.07 -6.87
C ASP A 724 25.17 39.71 -5.47
N ASP A 725 26.41 40.03 -5.03
CA ASP A 725 26.77 40.80 -3.80
C ASP A 725 26.23 42.26 -3.74
N ASP A 726 24.99 42.53 -4.17
CA ASP A 726 24.31 43.81 -3.97
C ASP A 726 23.21 43.68 -2.90
N PRO A 727 23.35 44.29 -1.70
CA PRO A 727 22.31 44.36 -0.66
C PRO A 727 20.97 45.01 -1.10
N ALA A 728 20.82 45.41 -2.37
CA ALA A 728 19.59 45.86 -2.98
C ALA A 728 18.77 44.76 -3.69
N THR A 729 19.34 43.59 -3.99
CA THR A 729 18.73 42.57 -4.86
C THR A 729 18.39 41.25 -4.16
N GLY A 730 19.09 40.88 -3.08
CA GLY A 730 18.91 39.57 -2.46
C GLY A 730 19.72 39.36 -1.18
N SER A 731 19.77 38.08 -0.78
CA SER A 731 20.80 37.43 0.06
C SER A 731 20.68 35.91 -0.14
N ASP A 732 20.50 35.54 -1.40
CA ASP A 732 19.90 34.30 -1.89
C ASP A 732 20.51 33.84 -3.22
N ARG A 733 21.72 34.32 -3.56
CA ARG A 733 22.42 34.01 -4.82
C ARG A 733 23.90 33.72 -4.57
N TYR A 734 24.15 32.58 -3.95
CA TYR A 734 25.48 32.19 -3.50
C TYR A 734 25.73 30.69 -3.73
N PRO A 735 27.01 30.29 -3.93
CA PRO A 735 27.38 28.90 -4.14
C PRO A 735 26.76 27.90 -3.16
N GLY A 736 25.93 27.00 -3.68
CA GLY A 736 25.26 25.95 -2.92
C GLY A 736 23.99 26.37 -2.16
N ASN A 737 23.45 27.57 -2.41
CA ASN A 737 22.06 27.88 -2.06
C ASN A 737 21.10 27.04 -2.92
N PRO A 738 19.98 26.49 -2.41
CA PRO A 738 19.07 25.70 -3.25
C PRO A 738 18.35 26.53 -4.33
N GLU A 739 18.45 26.07 -5.58
CA GLU A 739 17.76 26.61 -6.76
C GLU A 739 16.23 26.77 -6.59
N VAL A 740 15.71 27.86 -7.16
CA VAL A 740 14.28 28.18 -7.30
C VAL A 740 13.91 28.09 -8.79
N CYS A 741 13.80 26.84 -9.23
CA CYS A 741 13.60 26.41 -10.61
C CYS A 741 12.66 27.29 -11.47
N ASP A 742 13.09 27.56 -12.71
CA ASP A 742 12.39 28.27 -13.79
C ASP A 742 12.05 29.76 -13.53
N ASP A 743 12.64 30.39 -12.50
CA ASP A 743 12.45 31.83 -12.22
C ASP A 743 13.42 32.76 -12.98
N SER A 744 14.36 32.19 -13.75
CA SER A 744 15.42 32.89 -14.50
C SER A 744 16.42 33.66 -13.63
N ILE A 745 16.52 33.29 -12.36
CA ILE A 745 17.58 33.66 -11.44
C ILE A 745 18.39 32.39 -11.15
N ASP A 746 19.71 32.56 -11.09
CA ASP A 746 20.70 31.54 -10.77
C ASP A 746 21.03 31.75 -9.29
N GLN A 747 20.54 30.87 -8.41
CA GLN A 747 20.66 31.01 -6.95
C GLN A 747 21.89 30.28 -6.41
N ASP A 748 22.29 29.17 -7.04
CA ASP A 748 23.47 28.39 -6.63
C ASP A 748 24.77 28.78 -7.37
N CYS A 749 24.67 29.72 -8.32
CA CYS A 749 25.76 30.30 -9.10
C CYS A 749 26.50 29.30 -10.02
N ASP A 750 25.96 28.11 -10.32
CA ASP A 750 26.58 27.14 -11.24
C ASP A 750 26.44 27.50 -12.74
N GLY A 751 25.56 28.46 -13.06
CA GLY A 751 25.26 28.91 -14.42
C GLY A 751 24.06 28.22 -15.07
N VAL A 752 23.28 27.44 -14.32
CA VAL A 752 22.11 26.69 -14.76
C VAL A 752 20.93 26.93 -13.81
N ASP A 753 19.98 27.79 -14.22
CA ASP A 753 18.61 27.78 -13.68
C ASP A 753 18.05 26.36 -13.84
N ALA A 754 17.99 25.63 -12.72
CA ALA A 754 17.72 24.20 -12.75
C ALA A 754 16.24 23.97 -13.13
N PRO A 755 15.92 23.31 -14.26
CA PRO A 755 14.54 23.16 -14.68
C PRO A 755 13.74 22.34 -13.67
N CYS A 756 12.49 22.74 -13.40
CA CYS A 756 11.60 21.99 -12.50
C CYS A 756 11.59 20.51 -12.90
N PHE A 757 11.65 19.60 -11.91
CA PHE A 757 11.33 18.20 -12.14
C PHE A 757 9.86 18.08 -12.56
N SER A 758 9.63 18.11 -13.86
CA SER A 758 8.31 17.99 -14.49
C SER A 758 7.87 16.52 -14.59
N GLY A 759 8.82 15.62 -14.79
CA GLY A 759 8.62 14.18 -14.64
C GLY A 759 9.66 13.32 -15.37
N VAL A 760 9.55 12.01 -15.19
CA VAL A 760 10.33 10.99 -15.91
C VAL A 760 9.44 9.84 -16.37
N THR A 761 9.77 9.28 -17.53
CA THR A 761 9.05 8.12 -18.11
C THR A 761 10.02 6.97 -18.34
N PHE A 762 9.83 5.89 -17.57
CA PHE A 762 10.51 4.61 -17.75
C PHE A 762 9.78 3.77 -18.81
N THR A 763 10.55 3.12 -19.67
CA THR A 763 10.11 2.23 -20.75
C THR A 763 10.76 0.85 -20.61
N ASP A 764 10.50 -0.06 -21.54
CA ASP A 764 11.20 -1.35 -21.62
C ASP A 764 12.65 -1.23 -22.15
N CYS A 765 13.16 -0.01 -22.36
CA CYS A 765 14.43 0.30 -23.00
C CYS A 765 14.61 -0.36 -24.38
N GLY A 766 13.52 -0.62 -25.11
CA GLY A 766 13.54 -1.35 -26.39
C GLY A 766 13.90 -2.83 -26.26
N ALA A 767 13.86 -3.40 -25.06
CA ALA A 767 14.00 -4.85 -24.86
C ALA A 767 12.68 -5.56 -25.18
N SER A 768 12.77 -6.76 -25.77
CA SER A 768 11.57 -7.55 -26.12
C SER A 768 11.73 -9.04 -25.82
N GLY A 769 10.61 -9.67 -25.48
CA GLY A 769 10.53 -11.08 -25.11
C GLY A 769 10.44 -11.28 -23.60
N ARG A 770 11.16 -12.28 -23.08
CA ARG A 770 10.97 -12.78 -21.70
C ARG A 770 11.95 -12.25 -20.65
N MET A 771 13.04 -11.60 -21.05
CA MET A 771 14.08 -11.10 -20.14
C MET A 771 14.06 -9.58 -20.09
N GLY A 772 14.44 -9.02 -18.95
CA GLY A 772 14.56 -7.57 -18.79
C GLY A 772 15.65 -6.95 -19.66
N PRO A 773 15.66 -5.61 -19.79
CA PRO A 773 16.71 -4.89 -20.49
C PRO A 773 18.08 -5.06 -19.83
N SER A 774 19.13 -4.80 -20.61
CA SER A 774 20.51 -4.64 -20.12
C SER A 774 20.87 -3.15 -19.99
N GLN A 775 21.85 -2.81 -19.15
CA GLN A 775 22.26 -1.41 -18.89
C GLN A 775 22.47 -0.63 -20.19
N THR A 776 23.23 -1.18 -21.13
CA THR A 776 23.51 -0.55 -22.44
C THR A 776 22.27 -0.25 -23.27
N GLN A 777 21.18 -1.01 -23.12
CA GLN A 777 19.91 -0.71 -23.80
C GLN A 777 19.24 0.51 -23.17
N CYS A 778 19.20 0.60 -21.84
CA CYS A 778 18.63 1.77 -21.15
C CYS A 778 19.50 3.02 -21.31
N ASP A 779 20.83 2.90 -21.26
CA ASP A 779 21.76 4.01 -21.56
C ASP A 779 21.48 4.59 -22.96
N SER A 780 21.20 3.73 -23.93
CA SER A 780 20.88 4.13 -25.30
C SER A 780 19.49 4.77 -25.40
N ALA A 781 18.48 4.16 -24.75
CA ALA A 781 17.09 4.61 -24.77
C ALA A 781 16.88 5.96 -24.04
N TYR A 782 17.67 6.25 -23.01
CA TYR A 782 17.53 7.46 -22.18
C TYR A 782 18.60 8.52 -22.45
N SER A 783 19.45 8.33 -23.46
CA SER A 783 20.59 9.24 -23.76
C SER A 783 20.24 10.72 -23.93
N ASN A 784 18.98 11.05 -24.24
CA ASN A 784 18.47 12.43 -24.41
C ASN A 784 17.28 12.75 -23.48
N THR A 785 17.13 12.06 -22.34
CA THR A 785 16.03 12.31 -21.38
C THR A 785 16.58 12.62 -19.98
N ALA A 786 15.71 13.07 -19.06
CA ALA A 786 16.07 13.26 -17.64
C ALA A 786 16.45 11.96 -16.90
N LEU A 787 16.38 10.80 -17.56
CA LEU A 787 16.89 9.51 -17.05
C LEU A 787 18.32 9.19 -17.52
N ALA A 788 18.94 10.04 -18.35
CA ALA A 788 20.32 9.88 -18.83
C ALA A 788 21.30 9.75 -17.64
N ALA A 789 22.01 8.63 -17.56
CA ALA A 789 22.94 8.28 -16.46
C ALA A 789 22.33 8.23 -15.03
N ALA A 790 21.05 8.54 -14.86
CA ALA A 790 20.34 8.49 -13.57
C ALA A 790 19.72 7.12 -13.25
N VAL A 791 19.75 6.18 -14.20
CA VAL A 791 19.16 4.83 -14.07
C VAL A 791 20.26 3.76 -14.06
N THR A 792 20.26 2.94 -13.01
CA THR A 792 21.16 1.77 -12.88
C THR A 792 20.36 0.48 -12.88
N LEU A 793 20.87 -0.59 -13.48
CA LEU A 793 20.12 -1.84 -13.65
C LEU A 793 20.55 -2.96 -12.71
N SER A 794 19.57 -3.67 -12.14
CA SER A 794 19.78 -4.95 -11.47
C SER A 794 20.17 -6.05 -12.46
N ASN A 795 20.75 -7.14 -11.96
CA ASN A 795 21.06 -8.34 -12.76
C ASN A 795 19.84 -8.99 -13.44
N GLU A 796 18.62 -8.63 -13.02
CA GLU A 796 17.36 -9.16 -13.53
C GLU A 796 16.64 -8.19 -14.48
N GLY A 797 17.19 -6.98 -14.67
CA GLY A 797 16.66 -5.94 -15.57
C GLY A 797 15.73 -4.92 -14.91
N TYR A 798 15.80 -4.75 -13.58
CA TYR A 798 15.06 -3.67 -12.89
C TYR A 798 15.83 -2.38 -12.99
N GLN A 799 15.11 -1.31 -13.32
CA GLN A 799 15.63 0.05 -13.43
C GLN A 799 15.55 0.71 -12.05
N GLN A 800 16.71 1.01 -11.46
CA GLN A 800 16.83 1.67 -10.17
C GLN A 800 17.09 3.16 -10.38
N TRP A 801 16.29 3.99 -9.74
CA TRP A 801 16.34 5.46 -9.81
C TRP A 801 16.26 6.06 -8.41
N VAL A 802 16.99 7.16 -8.18
CA VAL A 802 17.04 7.84 -6.87
C VAL A 802 16.11 9.05 -6.91
N VAL A 803 15.22 9.15 -5.93
CA VAL A 803 14.28 10.27 -5.78
C VAL A 803 15.06 11.57 -5.51
N PRO A 804 14.91 12.61 -6.36
CA PRO A 804 15.76 13.79 -6.32
C PRO A 804 15.40 14.79 -5.21
N ALA A 805 14.15 14.81 -4.74
CA ALA A 805 13.67 15.74 -3.72
C ALA A 805 12.61 15.09 -2.82
N THR A 806 12.41 15.62 -1.61
CA THR A 806 11.30 15.19 -0.75
C THR A 806 10.03 15.92 -1.20
N ALA A 807 9.08 15.19 -1.79
CA ALA A 807 7.83 15.73 -2.32
C ALA A 807 6.71 14.69 -2.39
N ALA A 808 5.51 15.13 -2.73
CA ALA A 808 4.45 14.26 -3.21
C ALA A 808 4.69 13.96 -4.71
N TYR A 809 4.71 12.68 -5.06
CA TYR A 809 4.93 12.18 -6.42
C TYR A 809 3.72 11.41 -6.92
N ARG A 810 3.32 11.69 -8.15
CA ARG A 810 2.26 10.99 -8.87
C ARG A 810 2.89 9.94 -9.76
N ILE A 811 2.55 8.67 -9.53
CA ILE A 811 3.14 7.53 -10.24
C ILE A 811 2.03 6.80 -10.99
N ALA A 812 2.14 6.74 -12.32
CA ALA A 812 1.26 6.00 -13.21
C ALA A 812 2.02 4.83 -13.87
N ALA A 813 1.63 3.60 -13.56
CA ALA A 813 2.18 2.38 -14.16
C ALA A 813 1.20 1.80 -15.18
N PHE A 814 1.75 1.35 -16.32
CA PHE A 814 1.00 0.78 -17.43
C PHE A 814 1.55 -0.62 -17.72
N GLY A 815 0.69 -1.65 -17.63
CA GLY A 815 1.05 -3.03 -17.97
C GLY A 815 1.27 -3.19 -19.47
N ALA A 816 1.96 -4.25 -19.90
CA ALA A 816 2.16 -4.52 -21.32
C ALA A 816 1.01 -5.32 -21.95
N GLN A 817 0.82 -5.14 -23.25
CA GLN A 817 -0.14 -5.90 -24.04
C GLN A 817 0.25 -7.38 -24.13
N GLY A 818 -0.74 -8.27 -24.15
CA GLY A 818 -0.55 -9.64 -24.59
C GLY A 818 -0.14 -9.74 -26.05
N GLY A 819 0.36 -10.90 -26.47
CA GLY A 819 0.74 -11.07 -27.88
C GLY A 819 -0.48 -11.13 -28.81
N SER A 820 -0.36 -10.42 -29.93
CA SER A 820 -1.38 -10.28 -30.97
C SER A 820 -1.12 -11.26 -32.12
N MET A 821 -2.14 -12.03 -32.51
CA MET A 821 -2.07 -12.98 -33.63
C MET A 821 -2.34 -12.32 -34.99
N SER A 822 -3.13 -11.24 -34.99
CA SER A 822 -3.38 -10.36 -36.14
C SER A 822 -3.95 -9.02 -35.66
N SER A 823 -4.11 -8.04 -36.55
CA SER A 823 -4.79 -6.78 -36.23
C SER A 823 -6.25 -6.95 -35.77
N SER A 824 -6.88 -8.07 -36.10
CA SER A 824 -8.25 -8.43 -35.65
C SER A 824 -8.29 -9.35 -34.43
N LEU A 825 -7.15 -9.90 -34.01
CA LEU A 825 -6.98 -10.84 -32.89
C LEU A 825 -5.81 -10.38 -32.03
N GLN A 826 -6.05 -9.27 -31.35
CA GLN A 826 -5.07 -8.59 -30.53
C GLN A 826 -4.94 -9.26 -29.16
N GLY A 827 -3.75 -9.23 -28.58
CA GLY A 827 -3.61 -9.54 -27.16
C GLY A 827 -4.35 -8.51 -26.32
N GLY A 828 -4.74 -8.91 -25.10
CA GLY A 828 -5.40 -8.00 -24.18
C GLY A 828 -4.49 -6.82 -23.86
N GLN A 829 -5.07 -5.65 -23.66
CA GLN A 829 -4.37 -4.44 -23.25
C GLN A 829 -3.86 -4.58 -21.81
N GLY A 830 -2.76 -3.93 -21.47
CA GLY A 830 -2.33 -3.82 -20.08
C GLY A 830 -3.26 -2.89 -19.29
N ALA A 831 -3.35 -3.09 -17.97
CA ALA A 831 -4.02 -2.14 -17.09
C ALA A 831 -3.23 -0.82 -17.00
N SER A 832 -3.91 0.27 -16.69
CA SER A 832 -3.30 1.56 -16.30
C SER A 832 -3.69 1.86 -14.86
N ILE A 833 -2.71 2.15 -14.00
CA ILE A 833 -2.88 2.35 -12.56
C ILE A 833 -2.06 3.55 -12.10
N ARG A 834 -2.71 4.57 -11.53
CA ARG A 834 -2.08 5.78 -10.98
C ARG A 834 -2.39 5.94 -9.50
N GLY A 835 -1.40 6.32 -8.69
CA GLY A 835 -1.61 6.85 -7.34
C GLY A 835 -0.59 7.93 -6.99
N ASP A 836 -0.87 8.68 -5.93
CA ASP A 836 0.01 9.70 -5.38
C ASP A 836 0.68 9.21 -4.09
N PHE A 837 1.97 9.51 -3.92
CA PHE A 837 2.86 8.96 -2.89
C PHE A 837 3.82 10.02 -2.34
N ASN A 838 3.98 10.10 -1.03
CA ASN A 838 5.01 10.96 -0.42
C ASN A 838 6.35 10.21 -0.39
N LEU A 839 7.34 10.69 -1.13
CA LEU A 839 8.69 10.11 -1.19
C LEU A 839 9.72 11.07 -0.58
N GLN A 840 10.83 10.53 -0.09
CA GLN A 840 11.94 11.31 0.46
C GLN A 840 13.09 11.39 -0.55
N GLN A 841 13.82 12.51 -0.53
CA GLN A 841 15.09 12.63 -1.24
C GLN A 841 16.03 11.49 -0.85
N GLY A 842 16.60 10.81 -1.85
CA GLY A 842 17.50 9.67 -1.65
C GLY A 842 16.80 8.31 -1.55
N ASP A 843 15.47 8.23 -1.55
CA ASP A 843 14.76 6.95 -1.71
C ASP A 843 15.11 6.33 -3.08
N VAL A 844 15.39 5.02 -3.10
CA VAL A 844 15.69 4.31 -4.36
C VAL A 844 14.44 3.59 -4.84
N LEU A 845 13.89 3.96 -5.98
CA LEU A 845 12.78 3.24 -6.61
C LEU A 845 13.29 2.10 -7.49
N SER A 846 12.76 0.90 -7.31
CA SER A 846 12.96 -0.23 -8.21
C SER A 846 11.77 -0.34 -9.17
N VAL A 847 12.03 -0.10 -10.46
CA VAL A 847 11.04 -0.07 -11.54
C VAL A 847 11.24 -1.26 -12.48
N LEU A 848 10.18 -2.07 -12.68
CA LEU A 848 10.12 -3.09 -13.72
C LEU A 848 9.06 -2.66 -14.72
N VAL A 849 9.45 -2.46 -15.98
CA VAL A 849 8.53 -2.15 -17.07
C VAL A 849 8.21 -3.41 -17.88
N GLY A 850 6.92 -3.73 -18.00
CA GLY A 850 6.45 -4.93 -18.69
C GLY A 850 6.73 -4.90 -20.19
N GLN A 851 7.01 -6.07 -20.78
CA GLN A 851 7.20 -6.24 -22.23
C GLN A 851 6.01 -6.99 -22.86
N VAL A 852 5.82 -6.80 -24.17
CA VAL A 852 4.75 -7.42 -24.95
C VAL A 852 4.92 -8.94 -25.06
N GLY A 853 3.82 -9.68 -24.92
CA GLY A 853 3.80 -11.13 -25.13
C GLY A 853 4.12 -11.50 -26.59
N THR A 854 4.88 -12.55 -26.84
CA THR A 854 5.25 -12.92 -28.22
C THR A 854 4.20 -13.82 -28.90
N PRO A 855 3.85 -13.58 -30.18
CA PRO A 855 2.95 -14.44 -30.94
C PRO A 855 3.68 -15.63 -31.59
N ALA A 856 3.06 -16.81 -31.60
CA ALA A 856 3.53 -17.92 -32.44
C ALA A 856 2.48 -19.02 -32.67
N GLY A 857 2.53 -19.64 -33.85
CA GLY A 857 1.63 -20.74 -34.20
C GLY A 857 0.18 -20.28 -34.25
N ASP A 858 -0.63 -20.73 -33.28
CA ASP A 858 -2.05 -20.39 -33.16
C ASP A 858 -2.42 -19.66 -31.84
N GLY A 859 -1.44 -19.33 -31.00
CA GLY A 859 -1.69 -18.75 -29.67
C GLY A 859 -0.47 -18.02 -29.11
N ALA A 860 -0.71 -16.87 -28.49
CA ALA A 860 0.35 -15.96 -28.07
C ALA A 860 0.65 -16.03 -26.56
N GLY A 861 1.82 -15.53 -26.14
CA GLY A 861 2.12 -15.31 -24.73
C GLY A 861 1.34 -14.13 -24.14
N GLY A 862 1.19 -14.11 -22.80
CA GLY A 862 0.69 -12.94 -22.09
C GLY A 862 1.76 -11.84 -21.98
N GLY A 863 1.33 -10.59 -21.86
CA GLY A 863 2.19 -9.45 -21.55
C GLY A 863 2.58 -9.43 -20.08
N GLY A 864 3.70 -8.82 -19.75
CA GLY A 864 4.09 -8.63 -18.36
C GLY A 864 3.42 -7.43 -17.70
N GLY A 865 3.33 -7.47 -16.37
CA GLY A 865 2.96 -6.31 -15.58
C GLY A 865 4.13 -5.34 -15.42
N SER A 866 3.80 -4.10 -15.05
CA SER A 866 4.78 -3.08 -14.65
C SER A 866 4.68 -2.82 -13.15
N PHE A 867 5.81 -2.66 -12.47
CA PHE A 867 5.92 -2.64 -11.01
C PHE A 867 6.78 -1.45 -10.55
N VAL A 868 6.37 -0.76 -9.49
CA VAL A 868 7.13 0.31 -8.84
C VAL A 868 7.15 0.08 -7.32
N LEU A 869 8.35 -0.02 -6.76
CA LEU A 869 8.57 -0.29 -5.34
C LEU A 869 9.67 0.61 -4.75
N VAL A 870 9.62 0.86 -3.44
CA VAL A 870 10.68 1.55 -2.70
C VAL A 870 11.73 0.56 -2.18
N GLY A 871 13.00 0.88 -2.36
CA GLY A 871 14.15 0.09 -1.98
C GLY A 871 14.56 -0.98 -3.00
N SER A 872 15.66 -1.66 -2.70
CA SER A 872 16.26 -2.75 -3.49
C SER A 872 15.86 -4.15 -3.00
N THR A 873 15.19 -4.25 -1.85
CA THR A 873 14.77 -5.52 -1.22
C THR A 873 13.26 -5.68 -1.36
N VAL A 874 12.82 -6.84 -1.86
CA VAL A 874 11.42 -7.05 -2.22
C VAL A 874 10.58 -7.49 -1.01
N ASN A 875 9.68 -6.61 -0.53
CA ASN A 875 8.69 -6.90 0.51
C ASN A 875 7.35 -6.21 0.20
N ALA A 876 6.23 -6.81 0.62
CA ALA A 876 4.88 -6.38 0.27
C ALA A 876 4.51 -4.98 0.81
N THR A 877 5.19 -4.52 1.87
CA THR A 877 5.07 -3.16 2.42
C THR A 877 5.66 -2.07 1.53
N ASN A 878 6.49 -2.44 0.55
CA ASN A 878 7.27 -1.50 -0.26
C ASN A 878 6.65 -1.26 -1.63
N ILE A 879 5.48 -1.84 -1.90
CA ILE A 879 4.77 -1.68 -3.18
C ILE A 879 4.12 -0.30 -3.22
N LEU A 880 4.45 0.49 -4.25
CA LEU A 880 3.72 1.72 -4.55
C LEU A 880 2.56 1.39 -5.49
N VAL A 881 2.88 0.95 -6.70
CA VAL A 881 1.91 0.63 -7.75
C VAL A 881 2.37 -0.54 -8.62
N ILE A 882 1.41 -1.38 -9.03
CA ILE A 882 1.61 -2.50 -9.96
C ILE A 882 0.45 -2.54 -10.94
N ALA A 883 0.75 -2.51 -12.24
CA ALA A 883 -0.22 -2.62 -13.32
C ALA A 883 -0.12 -3.98 -14.02
N GLY A 884 -1.24 -4.72 -14.08
CA GLY A 884 -1.30 -6.04 -14.71
C GLY A 884 -1.19 -5.99 -16.23
N GLY A 885 -0.38 -6.86 -16.82
CA GLY A 885 -0.29 -7.07 -18.26
C GLY A 885 -1.48 -7.85 -18.82
N GLY A 886 -1.75 -7.70 -20.11
CA GLY A 886 -2.86 -8.39 -20.78
C GLY A 886 -2.55 -9.84 -21.16
N GLY A 887 -3.59 -10.67 -21.25
CA GLY A 887 -3.49 -12.07 -21.68
C GLY A 887 -3.23 -12.22 -23.19
N GLY A 888 -2.65 -13.35 -23.59
CA GLY A 888 -2.38 -13.66 -24.99
C GLY A 888 -3.63 -14.05 -25.78
N ALA A 889 -3.66 -13.68 -27.07
CA ALA A 889 -4.73 -14.04 -28.00
C ALA A 889 -4.62 -15.49 -28.52
N ASN A 890 -5.69 -15.98 -29.16
CA ASN A 890 -5.67 -17.20 -29.97
C ASN A 890 -6.35 -17.03 -31.34
N SER A 891 -5.82 -17.74 -32.34
CA SER A 891 -6.40 -17.85 -33.69
C SER A 891 -7.14 -19.17 -33.93
N TYR A 892 -7.09 -20.13 -32.99
CA TYR A 892 -7.82 -21.39 -33.13
C TYR A 892 -9.34 -21.23 -32.91
N SER A 893 -9.74 -20.24 -32.12
CA SER A 893 -11.16 -19.94 -31.82
C SER A 893 -11.50 -18.46 -31.96
N ASP A 894 -10.64 -17.70 -32.65
CA ASP A 894 -10.80 -16.27 -32.95
C ASP A 894 -11.10 -15.43 -31.69
N PHE A 895 -10.31 -15.63 -30.62
CA PHE A 895 -10.42 -14.83 -29.39
C PHE A 895 -9.18 -13.96 -29.16
N SER A 896 -9.40 -12.64 -29.11
CA SER A 896 -8.46 -11.70 -28.51
C SER A 896 -8.11 -12.09 -27.06
N GLY A 897 -6.97 -11.63 -26.56
CA GLY A 897 -6.62 -11.77 -25.15
C GLY A 897 -7.58 -11.00 -24.24
N GLN A 898 -7.58 -11.31 -22.93
CA GLN A 898 -8.28 -10.45 -21.96
C GLN A 898 -7.34 -9.38 -21.43
N ASP A 899 -7.89 -8.19 -21.24
CA ASP A 899 -7.15 -7.07 -20.69
C ASP A 899 -6.70 -7.32 -19.24
N GLY A 900 -5.60 -6.67 -18.86
CA GLY A 900 -5.16 -6.55 -17.47
C GLY A 900 -6.26 -5.93 -16.62
N ARG A 901 -6.37 -6.38 -15.36
CA ARG A 901 -7.42 -5.97 -14.43
C ARG A 901 -6.93 -4.84 -13.53
N ASP A 902 -7.79 -3.86 -13.30
CA ASP A 902 -7.65 -2.82 -12.26
C ASP A 902 -7.59 -3.41 -10.84
N GLY A 903 -8.35 -4.49 -10.57
CA GLY A 903 -8.39 -5.15 -9.28
C GLY A 903 -7.24 -6.14 -9.00
N ALA A 904 -7.08 -6.47 -7.71
CA ALA A 904 -6.04 -7.36 -7.16
C ALA A 904 -6.02 -8.82 -7.65
N ASN A 905 -7.01 -9.25 -8.43
CA ASN A 905 -7.14 -10.64 -8.90
C ASN A 905 -6.89 -10.71 -10.41
N GLY A 906 -6.16 -11.74 -10.84
CA GLY A 906 -6.00 -12.04 -12.27
C GLY A 906 -7.33 -12.46 -12.91
N GLY A 907 -7.42 -12.30 -14.23
CA GLY A 907 -8.53 -12.82 -15.02
C GLY A 907 -8.46 -14.34 -15.21
N ASP A 908 -9.61 -14.99 -15.14
CA ASP A 908 -9.82 -16.37 -15.57
C ASP A 908 -9.73 -16.49 -17.10
N SER A 909 -9.54 -17.69 -17.67
CA SER A 909 -9.67 -17.89 -19.12
C SER A 909 -11.13 -17.80 -19.57
N ASN A 910 -11.40 -17.27 -20.77
CA ASN A 910 -12.77 -17.12 -21.29
C ASN A 910 -13.48 -18.46 -21.58
N VAL A 911 -12.72 -19.55 -21.64
CA VAL A 911 -13.20 -20.93 -21.77
C VAL A 911 -12.83 -21.70 -20.50
N THR A 912 -13.80 -22.40 -19.92
CA THR A 912 -13.60 -23.31 -18.79
C THR A 912 -13.94 -24.74 -19.21
N GLY A 913 -12.97 -25.65 -19.07
CA GLY A 913 -13.07 -27.02 -19.58
C GLY A 913 -12.33 -28.05 -18.73
N PRO A 914 -12.70 -29.35 -18.80
CA PRO A 914 -12.07 -30.42 -18.02
C PRO A 914 -10.78 -30.97 -18.67
N HIS A 915 -10.38 -30.47 -19.83
CA HIS A 915 -9.12 -30.86 -20.47
C HIS A 915 -7.94 -30.02 -19.94
N CYS A 916 -6.72 -30.53 -20.10
CA CYS A 916 -5.49 -29.92 -19.57
C CYS A 916 -5.38 -29.85 -18.02
N ASN A 917 -6.23 -30.60 -17.30
CA ASN A 917 -6.08 -30.96 -15.88
C ASN A 917 -6.18 -29.87 -14.79
N SER A 918 -6.59 -28.63 -15.09
CA SER A 918 -6.88 -27.61 -14.07
C SER A 918 -7.98 -26.61 -14.49
N PRO A 919 -8.70 -25.99 -13.53
CA PRO A 919 -9.48 -24.80 -13.80
C PRO A 919 -8.55 -23.59 -13.99
N ALA A 920 -8.61 -22.94 -15.14
CA ALA A 920 -7.85 -21.71 -15.43
C ALA A 920 -8.47 -20.51 -14.75
N LEU A 921 -8.24 -20.43 -13.44
CA LEU A 921 -8.55 -19.29 -12.60
C LEU A 921 -7.35 -18.33 -12.55
N GLY A 922 -7.63 -17.04 -12.47
CA GLY A 922 -6.62 -16.05 -12.15
C GLY A 922 -6.03 -16.26 -10.75
N GLY A 923 -4.83 -15.75 -10.54
CA GLY A 923 -4.20 -15.66 -9.23
C GLY A 923 -4.93 -14.62 -8.36
N SER A 924 -4.68 -14.67 -7.06
CA SER A 924 -5.20 -13.71 -6.09
C SER A 924 -4.14 -13.44 -5.01
N GLY A 925 -4.19 -12.25 -4.40
CA GLY A 925 -3.36 -11.91 -3.23
C GLY A 925 -1.84 -12.02 -3.47
N GLY A 926 -1.34 -11.65 -4.65
CA GLY A 926 0.08 -11.76 -4.99
C GLY A 926 0.44 -13.04 -5.77
N GLY A 927 -0.47 -14.01 -5.83
CA GLY A 927 -0.25 -15.33 -6.44
C GLY A 927 -0.25 -15.33 -7.96
N GLY A 928 0.48 -16.29 -8.55
CA GLY A 928 0.44 -16.56 -9.99
C GLY A 928 -0.87 -17.19 -10.45
N GLY A 929 -1.16 -17.09 -11.74
CA GLY A 929 -2.36 -17.65 -12.34
C GLY A 929 -2.25 -19.15 -12.60
N ASN A 930 -3.39 -19.84 -12.64
CA ASN A 930 -3.41 -21.28 -12.95
C ASN A 930 -3.03 -21.54 -14.40
N GLY A 931 -2.19 -22.56 -14.59
CA GLY A 931 -1.92 -23.17 -15.89
C GLY A 931 -3.12 -23.97 -16.36
N GLY A 932 -3.41 -23.86 -17.65
CA GLY A 932 -4.39 -24.66 -18.37
C GLY A 932 -3.68 -25.50 -19.43
N CYS A 933 -4.08 -25.30 -20.69
CA CYS A 933 -3.34 -25.83 -21.83
C CYS A 933 -2.12 -24.94 -22.15
N ALA A 934 -2.26 -23.62 -22.03
CA ALA A 934 -1.16 -22.65 -21.91
C ALA A 934 -0.83 -22.36 -20.44
N ALA A 935 0.25 -21.62 -20.18
CA ALA A 935 0.70 -21.31 -18.82
C ALA A 935 0.05 -20.03 -18.26
N GLY A 936 -0.05 -19.97 -16.92
CA GLY A 936 -0.46 -18.76 -16.22
C GLY A 936 0.67 -17.72 -16.13
N GLY A 937 0.29 -16.45 -15.92
CA GLY A 937 1.23 -15.39 -15.57
C GLY A 937 1.71 -15.50 -14.13
N GLY A 938 2.85 -14.89 -13.83
CA GLY A 938 3.35 -14.66 -12.48
C GLY A 938 2.63 -13.48 -11.82
N GLY A 939 2.46 -13.58 -10.50
CA GLY A 939 2.05 -12.46 -9.65
C GLY A 939 3.26 -11.72 -9.07
N TYR A 940 3.02 -10.94 -8.04
CA TYR A 940 4.06 -10.28 -7.26
C TYR A 940 4.95 -11.31 -6.53
N SER A 941 4.34 -12.29 -5.86
CA SER A 941 5.03 -13.29 -5.03
C SER A 941 4.90 -14.73 -5.54
N GLY A 942 3.82 -15.07 -6.25
CA GLY A 942 3.60 -16.41 -6.78
C GLY A 942 3.98 -16.55 -8.26
N VAL A 943 4.81 -17.54 -8.59
CA VAL A 943 5.08 -17.91 -9.99
C VAL A 943 3.82 -18.47 -10.67
N GLY A 944 3.68 -18.23 -11.97
CA GLY A 944 2.59 -18.77 -12.77
C GLY A 944 2.69 -20.29 -12.90
N ALA A 945 1.56 -20.98 -12.88
CA ALA A 945 1.56 -22.43 -13.06
C ALA A 945 1.76 -22.83 -14.54
N ALA A 946 2.61 -23.84 -14.77
CA ALA A 946 2.92 -24.36 -16.09
C ALA A 946 1.69 -24.99 -16.78
N GLY A 947 1.58 -24.79 -18.09
CA GLY A 947 0.54 -25.36 -18.93
C GLY A 947 0.84 -26.82 -19.34
N SER A 948 -0.20 -27.61 -19.59
CA SER A 948 -0.04 -29.05 -19.92
C SER A 948 0.68 -29.33 -21.25
N HIS A 949 0.92 -28.30 -22.07
CA HIS A 949 1.60 -28.39 -23.37
C HIS A 949 3.00 -27.78 -23.37
N GLN A 950 3.81 -28.09 -22.34
CA GLN A 950 5.24 -27.72 -22.28
C GLN A 950 5.49 -26.19 -22.21
N ALA A 951 4.47 -25.43 -21.81
CA ALA A 951 4.53 -24.00 -21.55
C ALA A 951 4.83 -23.78 -20.05
N GLU A 952 5.88 -23.03 -19.74
CA GLU A 952 6.26 -22.64 -18.39
C GLU A 952 5.55 -21.33 -18.01
N GLY A 953 5.20 -21.18 -16.74
CA GLY A 953 4.55 -19.95 -16.25
C GLY A 953 5.52 -18.78 -16.18
N GLY A 954 4.95 -17.57 -16.14
CA GLY A 954 5.75 -16.39 -15.85
C GLY A 954 6.32 -16.45 -14.43
N GLN A 955 7.56 -16.02 -14.25
CA GLN A 955 8.13 -15.83 -12.93
C GLN A 955 7.44 -14.65 -12.22
N SER A 956 7.40 -14.71 -10.90
CA SER A 956 6.91 -13.62 -10.08
C SER A 956 7.88 -12.43 -10.05
N PHE A 957 7.40 -11.26 -9.61
CA PHE A 957 8.29 -10.12 -9.37
C PHE A 957 9.44 -10.49 -8.41
N ILE A 958 9.19 -11.17 -7.28
CA ILE A 958 10.28 -11.63 -6.38
C ILE A 958 11.29 -12.62 -6.99
N ALA A 959 11.06 -13.10 -8.22
CA ALA A 959 11.85 -14.13 -8.90
C ALA A 959 12.37 -13.63 -10.27
N GLY A 960 12.75 -12.36 -10.35
CA GLY A 960 13.30 -11.74 -11.55
C GLY A 960 12.27 -11.34 -12.62
N GLY A 961 10.97 -11.57 -12.39
CA GLY A 961 9.89 -11.16 -13.32
C GLY A 961 9.99 -11.73 -14.75
N ALA A 962 10.82 -12.75 -14.98
CA ALA A 962 11.04 -13.30 -16.32
C ALA A 962 9.76 -13.93 -16.91
N GLY A 963 9.50 -13.67 -18.18
CA GLY A 963 8.40 -14.28 -18.92
C GLY A 963 8.55 -15.80 -19.07
N GLY A 964 7.42 -16.49 -19.19
CA GLY A 964 7.34 -17.94 -19.35
C GLY A 964 7.97 -18.42 -20.65
N ASP A 965 8.61 -19.59 -20.61
CA ASP A 965 9.26 -20.25 -21.75
C ASP A 965 8.38 -21.36 -22.36
N SER A 966 8.52 -21.62 -23.65
CA SER A 966 7.92 -22.77 -24.33
C SER A 966 8.99 -23.84 -24.60
N SER A 967 9.10 -24.80 -23.69
CA SER A 967 10.22 -25.78 -23.58
C SER A 967 10.39 -26.79 -24.74
N ASN A 968 9.72 -26.59 -25.87
CA ASN A 968 10.08 -27.23 -27.14
C ASN A 968 11.06 -26.33 -27.90
N SER A 969 12.28 -26.81 -28.13
CA SER A 969 13.44 -26.09 -28.68
C SER A 969 13.25 -25.58 -30.12
N SER A 970 12.37 -24.60 -30.34
CA SER A 970 12.00 -24.06 -31.66
C SER A 970 11.54 -22.59 -31.67
N GLY A 971 11.59 -21.88 -30.54
CA GLY A 971 11.21 -20.48 -30.44
C GLY A 971 9.83 -20.25 -29.79
N PRO A 972 9.25 -19.03 -29.92
CA PRO A 972 8.03 -18.57 -29.23
C PRO A 972 6.80 -19.50 -29.38
N PRO A 973 5.76 -19.38 -28.52
CA PRO A 973 5.27 -18.16 -27.84
C PRO A 973 5.73 -18.02 -26.37
N TYR A 974 6.69 -17.13 -26.15
CA TYR A 974 7.09 -16.67 -24.82
C TYR A 974 6.11 -15.64 -24.26
N GLY A 975 5.92 -15.64 -22.95
CA GLY A 975 5.34 -14.50 -22.25
C GLY A 975 6.32 -13.33 -22.14
N GLY A 976 5.79 -12.13 -21.98
CA GLY A 976 6.56 -10.91 -21.80
C GLY A 976 7.26 -10.84 -20.44
N TYR A 977 8.41 -10.18 -20.38
CA TYR A 977 9.05 -9.75 -19.13
C TYR A 977 8.09 -8.91 -18.28
N GLY A 978 8.11 -9.07 -16.96
CA GLY A 978 7.03 -8.67 -16.04
C GLY A 978 6.07 -9.82 -15.72
N GLY A 979 6.49 -11.07 -15.89
CA GLY A 979 5.75 -12.26 -15.47
C GLY A 979 4.67 -12.74 -16.44
N GLY A 980 4.70 -12.38 -17.73
CA GLY A 980 3.78 -12.95 -18.71
C GLY A 980 3.95 -14.48 -18.84
N GLY A 981 2.85 -15.22 -18.94
CA GLY A 981 2.85 -16.68 -19.14
C GLY A 981 3.06 -17.08 -20.60
N ALA A 982 3.72 -18.22 -20.84
CA ALA A 982 3.89 -18.76 -22.19
C ALA A 982 2.56 -19.25 -22.80
N GLY A 983 2.40 -18.99 -24.11
CA GLY A 983 1.34 -19.58 -24.92
C GLY A 983 1.62 -21.05 -25.22
N SER A 984 0.69 -21.72 -25.92
CA SER A 984 0.89 -23.12 -26.36
C SER A 984 1.13 -23.21 -27.87
N PRO A 985 2.32 -23.62 -28.33
CA PRO A 985 2.55 -23.85 -29.75
C PRO A 985 1.73 -25.05 -30.27
N GLY A 986 1.10 -24.88 -31.43
CA GLY A 986 0.47 -25.95 -32.22
C GLY A 986 -0.99 -26.31 -31.91
N ASN A 987 -1.58 -25.81 -30.81
CA ASN A 987 -3.00 -26.00 -30.48
C ASN A 987 -3.75 -24.68 -30.18
N GLY A 988 -3.04 -23.55 -30.11
CA GLY A 988 -3.64 -22.21 -30.05
C GLY A 988 -4.29 -21.82 -28.73
N TYR A 989 -3.52 -21.84 -27.65
CA TYR A 989 -3.95 -21.37 -26.33
C TYR A 989 -3.12 -20.16 -25.92
N GLY A 990 -3.77 -19.10 -25.44
CA GLY A 990 -3.12 -17.87 -25.00
C GLY A 990 -2.55 -17.99 -23.58
N GLY A 991 -1.35 -17.45 -23.35
CA GLY A 991 -0.73 -17.38 -22.01
C GLY A 991 -1.35 -16.26 -21.15
N GLY A 992 -1.38 -16.44 -19.83
CA GLY A 992 -1.91 -15.44 -18.91
C GLY A 992 -0.99 -14.21 -18.75
N GLY A 993 -1.53 -13.02 -18.51
CA GLY A 993 -0.74 -11.81 -18.26
C GLY A 993 -0.09 -11.80 -16.86
N GLY A 994 1.07 -11.16 -16.72
CA GLY A 994 1.73 -10.96 -15.41
C GLY A 994 1.16 -9.76 -14.65
N GLY A 995 1.46 -9.60 -13.36
CA GLY A 995 1.00 -8.44 -12.58
C GLY A 995 1.15 -8.61 -11.07
N TYR A 996 0.33 -7.91 -10.29
CA TYR A 996 0.24 -8.15 -8.84
C TYR A 996 -0.27 -9.57 -8.58
N SER A 997 -1.28 -10.03 -9.32
CA SER A 997 -1.66 -11.43 -9.41
C SER A 997 -1.62 -11.90 -10.86
N GLY A 998 -1.18 -13.13 -11.12
CA GLY A 998 -1.06 -13.63 -12.49
C GLY A 998 -2.40 -13.98 -13.13
N GLY A 999 -2.57 -13.69 -14.42
CA GLY A 999 -3.71 -14.12 -15.22
C GLY A 999 -3.65 -15.61 -15.58
N ALA A 1000 -4.80 -16.21 -15.86
CA ALA A 1000 -4.88 -17.65 -16.16
C ALA A 1000 -4.45 -18.01 -17.58
N GLY A 1001 -3.87 -19.21 -17.75
CA GLY A 1001 -3.55 -19.77 -19.07
C GLY A 1001 -4.77 -20.37 -19.78
N GLY A 1002 -4.86 -20.21 -21.10
CA GLY A 1002 -5.99 -20.68 -21.92
C GLY A 1002 -6.27 -22.19 -21.81
N THR A 1003 -7.55 -22.59 -21.82
CA THR A 1003 -8.00 -23.99 -21.71
C THR A 1003 -8.64 -24.55 -22.98
N TRP A 1004 -9.25 -25.75 -22.88
CA TRP A 1004 -10.04 -26.36 -23.93
C TRP A 1004 -11.28 -27.06 -23.35
N ASP A 1005 -12.48 -26.75 -23.85
CA ASP A 1005 -13.75 -27.38 -23.41
C ASP A 1005 -14.10 -28.67 -24.20
N GLY A 1006 -13.34 -28.97 -25.25
CA GLY A 1006 -13.63 -30.02 -26.23
C GLY A 1006 -14.02 -29.50 -27.63
N ASN A 1007 -14.29 -28.20 -27.77
CA ASN A 1007 -14.63 -27.52 -29.03
C ASN A 1007 -13.83 -26.23 -29.26
N LEU A 1008 -13.69 -25.39 -28.23
CA LEU A 1008 -13.09 -24.05 -28.28
C LEU A 1008 -11.81 -23.98 -27.46
N ALA A 1009 -10.82 -23.26 -27.99
CA ALA A 1009 -9.58 -22.91 -27.29
C ALA A 1009 -9.76 -21.58 -26.54
N GLY A 1010 -9.30 -21.52 -25.29
CA GLY A 1010 -9.39 -20.33 -24.44
C GLY A 1010 -8.29 -19.31 -24.72
N ASN A 1011 -8.60 -18.03 -24.47
CA ASN A 1011 -7.61 -16.96 -24.41
C ASN A 1011 -6.89 -16.94 -23.05
N GLY A 1012 -5.80 -16.19 -22.96
CA GLY A 1012 -5.19 -15.86 -21.68
C GLY A 1012 -6.05 -14.83 -20.92
N GLY A 1013 -6.14 -14.99 -19.61
CA GLY A 1013 -6.63 -13.93 -18.71
C GLY A 1013 -5.54 -12.88 -18.48
N GLY A 1014 -5.91 -11.61 -18.29
CA GLY A 1014 -4.96 -10.56 -17.89
C GLY A 1014 -4.53 -10.68 -16.42
N GLY A 1015 -3.40 -10.08 -16.07
CA GLY A 1015 -2.94 -9.98 -14.68
C GLY A 1015 -3.75 -8.99 -13.86
N GLY A 1016 -3.77 -9.16 -12.54
CA GLY A 1016 -4.33 -8.21 -11.59
C GLY A 1016 -3.36 -7.10 -11.22
N SER A 1017 -3.87 -6.01 -10.65
CA SER A 1017 -3.12 -4.80 -10.31
C SER A 1017 -3.18 -4.48 -8.81
N MET A 1018 -2.35 -3.55 -8.35
CA MET A 1018 -2.31 -3.05 -6.97
C MET A 1018 -1.95 -1.57 -6.95
N ASN A 1019 -2.56 -0.81 -6.04
CA ASN A 1019 -2.28 0.60 -5.81
C ASN A 1019 -2.37 0.90 -4.31
N ASN A 1020 -1.29 1.41 -3.74
CA ASN A 1020 -1.22 1.80 -2.32
C ASN A 1020 -1.20 3.33 -2.11
N GLY A 1021 -1.32 4.12 -3.18
CA GLY A 1021 -1.29 5.59 -3.12
C GLY A 1021 -2.65 6.22 -2.83
N SER A 1022 -2.67 7.53 -2.59
CA SER A 1022 -3.90 8.34 -2.64
C SER A 1022 -4.29 8.68 -4.08
N ASN A 1023 -5.44 9.33 -4.30
CA ASN A 1023 -5.90 9.84 -5.60
C ASN A 1023 -5.83 8.78 -6.72
N GLN A 1024 -6.40 7.61 -6.43
CA GLN A 1024 -6.26 6.43 -7.27
C GLN A 1024 -7.11 6.51 -8.54
N LEU A 1025 -6.46 6.43 -9.71
CA LEU A 1025 -7.12 6.11 -10.96
C LEU A 1025 -6.70 4.71 -11.41
N SER A 1026 -7.63 3.89 -11.90
CA SER A 1026 -7.33 2.51 -12.31
C SER A 1026 -8.28 2.05 -13.41
N LEU A 1027 -7.70 1.61 -14.53
CA LEU A 1027 -8.42 1.19 -15.73
C LEU A 1027 -7.96 -0.21 -16.17
N SER A 1028 -8.90 -1.16 -16.21
CA SER A 1028 -8.70 -2.42 -16.93
C SER A 1028 -8.50 -2.15 -18.43
N GLY A 1029 -7.34 -2.49 -18.98
CA GLY A 1029 -7.05 -2.35 -20.41
C GLY A 1029 -6.78 -0.92 -20.91
N GLY A 1030 -5.98 -0.15 -20.17
CA GLY A 1030 -5.56 1.22 -20.53
C GLY A 1030 -4.21 1.35 -21.24
N ASN A 1031 -3.63 0.27 -21.80
CA ASN A 1031 -2.36 0.35 -22.54
C ASN A 1031 -2.21 -0.69 -23.66
N THR A 1032 -1.83 -0.23 -24.86
CA THR A 1032 -1.38 -1.05 -26.00
C THR A 1032 0.14 -1.07 -26.07
N GLY A 1033 0.73 -2.08 -26.74
CA GLY A 1033 2.19 -2.19 -26.83
C GLY A 1033 2.88 -2.47 -25.50
N ALA A 1034 4.13 -2.02 -25.37
CA ALA A 1034 4.95 -2.23 -24.18
C ALA A 1034 4.43 -1.43 -22.98
N GLY A 1035 4.80 -1.87 -21.77
CA GLY A 1035 4.51 -1.11 -20.56
C GLY A 1035 5.28 0.21 -20.52
N ARG A 1036 4.86 1.10 -19.62
CA ARG A 1036 5.63 2.28 -19.20
C ARG A 1036 5.33 2.61 -17.75
N VAL A 1037 6.18 3.42 -17.12
CA VAL A 1037 5.92 4.04 -15.82
C VAL A 1037 6.24 5.51 -15.93
N VAL A 1038 5.29 6.38 -15.58
CA VAL A 1038 5.44 7.83 -15.55
C VAL A 1038 5.46 8.29 -14.09
N ILE A 1039 6.43 9.12 -13.73
CA ILE A 1039 6.57 9.72 -12.40
C ILE A 1039 6.62 11.25 -12.57
N THR A 1040 5.66 11.97 -12.02
CA THR A 1040 5.64 13.44 -11.95
C THR A 1040 5.53 13.90 -10.51
N LEU A 1041 5.62 15.21 -10.25
CA LEU A 1041 5.12 15.74 -8.98
C LEU A 1041 3.60 15.59 -8.91
N ALA A 1042 3.09 15.40 -7.70
CA ALA A 1042 1.68 15.55 -7.38
C ALA A 1042 1.48 16.97 -6.86
N ASN A 1043 0.99 17.84 -7.73
CA ASN A 1043 0.35 19.09 -7.36
C ASN A 1043 -1.06 18.80 -6.83
#